data_AF-A0A660YAG0-F1
#
_entry.id   AF-A0A660YAG0-F1
#
_cell.length_a   1.000
_cell.length_b   1.000
_cell.length_c   1.000
_cell.angle_alpha   90.00
_cell.angle_beta   90.00
_cell.angle_gamma   90.00
#
_symmetry.space_group_name_H-M   'P 1'
#
loop_
_entity.id
_entity.type
_entity.pdbx_description
1 polymer ?
#
loop_
_entity_poly.entity_id
_entity_poly.type
_entity_poly.pdbx_seq_one_letter_code
_entity_poly.pdbx_strand_id
1 'polypeptide(L)'
;MRSKITAATCCTGGAVFCVAVFIVLFCLSTGAFGATFEERFEQTLSAEGVQRVVLGNTNGTVRVEGWERDEISVEATKKVRAGDRDKAEEVAEALKIEISQEDGVVRIETIYPKKRSGGFWGALFGGGVTGKMSVDYEVFVPREMNLDLTTTNGRVEVEEVSGEVVAHSTNGRIVLRDVEGSVRARTTNGGVKVEGLVGTFDVSTTNGSIEVGWSRSGAGDCRAHTTNGRIRIELPKDFSAVLDASTTNGKVRTEVPLTIEGTISKRKVRGTLGEGGPLLKLRTSNGNIDIVEAGRAESRAEPEKKEQRVTVEKTPPERMFRHRRGDAVRFVGSVVIDEDEVVEGDAVAVGGSVTVLGKVSGDAVAVFGGVKLGSHAVVDGDVVSVGGKIEVSEGARVSGDMVETSWRGVRVSGGKEDVILDVETLRDSGRSRIPREHVPVARCVRTSEPPIIDGRLDDAVWERAGRLRDFRLSDGRRSQEPTKGVLLWDAEYLYVGVRCRDEEIHKLVMNERGRDASVWHDDNVDVLLSRDEDAEPYYQLGVTPKAALFDQVKQTDRSGDRPGWSSDAEVAAYVADRFWSFEIAIPWDRVGGTPEVGDSRRFNVQRKLKRLDEYSFWSPTYHHDPSYLHVASRFGIIRFVRARADSVRGGFSCSGIEIEGNSAVPSEEILAAIPLKVGDALTGEALMDVEDALWDLRWFSDVDVALKDAEKGAVLLISVKEDPTVAVAKVEVVDGEAFSLEEIQRRFNLKPGRYTEEELDRACERVEQLYRDAGYGMASVSRDFDPESGRLTITVDEGRIEEIRIEGARFVKEEDIREQLGIREGQLYVRQGVEEALDGMNRTIGKFREVSHRVRDGVLTVLVTEKPPFESDSDFTVRFNRVEGLFLGPDLSAAAVFGPQGKAYLSGGYGFGTDAWQYTLGAEKSWFRRYRLSIGANSHDLVDTPDRWKVDDDEASGLAICGFEPRDYFRRWGTQVYWAQGLGVFGTFKLSYVQDEYESVSKNTNWSLFNRRHTKRLNPSVDEGRMKSAKASWSFLHNDCWFLWAEGEIAGERFGGDFEFRRAEVDVRHTLRLAPDQGLRVRVRVGTSEGTPPGQKQFTLGGIGALPGYGYKEFEGNRMVLANAEYRFGGDGAAIVPFWGVGRVWWEGEDLAFEKFKSNVGAALELGDPGDSRLRVSWAIPTGK
;
A
#
# COMPACT_ATOMS: atom_id res chain seq x y z
N MET A 1 -85.60 3.24 51.17
CA MET A 1 -85.79 1.78 51.02
C MET A 1 -85.02 1.32 49.80
N ARG A 2 -84.17 0.29 49.98
CA ARG A 2 -83.86 -0.85 49.09
C ARG A 2 -83.60 -0.54 47.60
N SER A 3 -82.62 -1.06 46.89
CA SER A 3 -81.63 -2.17 47.01
C SER A 3 -81.24 -2.43 45.54
N LYS A 4 -80.06 -2.89 45.09
CA LYS A 4 -79.11 -3.87 45.61
C LYS A 4 -78.00 -4.03 44.52
N ILE A 5 -76.79 -4.43 44.96
CA ILE A 5 -75.79 -5.30 44.26
C ILE A 5 -74.91 -4.64 43.17
N THR A 6 -73.56 -4.72 43.13
CA THR A 6 -72.49 -5.30 43.98
C THR A 6 -71.11 -4.81 43.47
N ALA A 7 -70.18 -4.59 44.42
CA ALA A 7 -68.68 -4.58 44.40
C ALA A 7 -67.92 -3.67 43.41
N ALA A 8 -67.13 -2.65 43.81
CA ALA A 8 -66.07 -2.46 44.84
C ALA A 8 -64.64 -2.75 44.30
N THR A 9 -63.86 -1.71 43.95
CA THR A 9 -62.72 -1.10 44.72
C THR A 9 -61.52 -2.05 44.95
N CYS A 10 -60.25 -1.68 44.76
CA CYS A 10 -59.63 -0.42 45.14
C CYS A 10 -58.28 -0.20 44.43
N CYS A 11 -58.02 1.04 44.04
CA CYS A 11 -56.70 1.62 43.91
C CYS A 11 -56.03 1.76 45.29
N THR A 12 -54.75 2.16 45.29
CA THR A 12 -53.88 2.54 46.42
C THR A 12 -53.19 1.40 47.17
N GLY A 13 -51.89 1.21 46.88
CA GLY A 13 -50.98 0.38 47.67
C GLY A 13 -49.98 -0.40 46.82
N GLY A 14 -48.89 0.23 46.39
CA GLY A 14 -47.82 -0.45 45.64
C GLY A 14 -46.66 0.44 45.19
N ALA A 15 -46.81 1.76 45.33
CA ALA A 15 -45.78 2.77 45.09
C ALA A 15 -44.60 2.75 46.11
N VAL A 16 -44.53 1.76 47.01
CA VAL A 16 -43.43 1.59 47.98
C VAL A 16 -42.52 0.40 47.63
N PHE A 17 -42.94 -0.52 46.76
CA PHE A 17 -42.08 -1.63 46.32
C PHE A 17 -41.26 -1.29 45.06
N CYS A 18 -41.77 -0.43 44.18
CA CYS A 18 -41.04 0.03 43.00
C CYS A 18 -39.92 1.03 43.33
N VAL A 19 -40.05 1.82 44.42
CA VAL A 19 -39.00 2.76 44.86
C VAL A 19 -37.88 2.03 45.61
N ALA A 20 -38.15 0.92 46.29
CA ALA A 20 -37.11 0.10 46.93
C ALA A 20 -36.29 -0.71 45.91
N VAL A 21 -36.91 -1.20 44.83
CA VAL A 21 -36.19 -1.87 43.73
C VAL A 21 -35.44 -0.86 42.86
N PHE A 22 -35.97 0.35 42.67
CA PHE A 22 -35.20 1.45 42.07
C PHE A 22 -34.03 1.88 42.96
N ILE A 23 -34.16 1.98 44.29
CA ILE A 23 -33.03 2.40 45.15
C ILE A 23 -31.97 1.29 45.28
N VAL A 24 -32.31 0.00 45.19
CA VAL A 24 -31.30 -1.08 45.20
C VAL A 24 -30.61 -1.26 43.83
N LEU A 25 -31.28 -1.00 42.70
CA LEU A 25 -30.65 -1.01 41.36
C LEU A 25 -29.96 0.32 41.00
N PHE A 26 -30.38 1.44 41.59
CA PHE A 26 -29.72 2.75 41.45
C PHE A 26 -28.56 2.92 42.45
N CYS A 27 -28.55 2.21 43.58
CA CYS A 27 -27.38 2.10 44.47
C CYS A 27 -26.45 0.91 44.16
N LEU A 28 -26.70 0.12 43.11
CA LEU A 28 -25.73 -0.81 42.52
C LEU A 28 -25.20 -0.35 41.14
N SER A 29 -25.55 0.87 40.73
CA SER A 29 -24.94 1.58 39.61
C SER A 29 -24.24 2.88 40.03
N THR A 30 -23.94 3.03 41.32
CA THR A 30 -22.92 3.97 41.77
C THR A 30 -21.53 3.37 41.52
N GLY A 31 -20.91 3.80 40.41
CA GLY A 31 -19.46 3.80 40.24
C GLY A 31 -18.84 2.52 39.68
N ALA A 32 -18.84 2.40 38.35
CA ALA A 32 -17.58 2.13 37.67
C ALA A 32 -17.32 3.33 36.74
N PHE A 33 -16.94 4.45 37.34
CA PHE A 33 -16.21 5.46 36.60
C PHE A 33 -15.03 4.72 35.97
N GLY A 34 -14.97 4.61 34.65
CA GLY A 34 -13.77 4.13 33.99
C GLY A 34 -12.63 5.01 34.48
N ALA A 35 -11.77 4.46 35.33
CA ALA A 35 -10.72 5.22 35.95
C ALA A 35 -9.72 5.57 34.85
N THR A 36 -9.51 6.86 34.64
CA THR A 36 -8.36 7.33 33.88
C THR A 36 -7.22 7.40 34.88
N PHE A 37 -6.26 6.50 34.71
CA PHE A 37 -5.02 6.54 35.43
C PHE A 37 -4.01 7.27 34.56
N GLU A 38 -3.47 8.35 35.11
CA GLU A 38 -2.38 9.10 34.50
C GLU A 38 -1.12 8.83 35.30
N GLU A 39 -0.10 8.32 34.63
CA GLU A 39 1.23 8.15 35.20
C GLU A 39 2.17 9.11 34.49
N ARG A 40 2.85 9.93 35.27
CA ARG A 40 3.92 10.78 34.74
C ARG A 40 5.22 10.01 34.80
N PHE A 41 5.86 9.95 33.64
CA PHE A 41 7.21 9.48 33.48
C PHE A 41 8.08 10.70 33.19
N GLU A 42 9.16 10.86 33.94
CA GLU A 42 10.12 11.93 33.75
C GLU A 42 11.51 11.31 33.84
N GLN A 43 12.32 11.54 32.81
CA GLN A 43 13.71 11.11 32.81
C GLN A 43 14.57 12.18 32.13
N THR A 44 15.62 12.60 32.83
CA THR A 44 16.63 13.51 32.31
C THR A 44 17.89 12.74 31.95
N LEU A 45 18.45 13.02 30.78
CA LEU A 45 19.67 12.42 30.26
C LEU A 45 20.69 13.51 29.98
N SER A 46 21.98 13.18 30.13
CA SER A 46 23.05 14.08 29.68
C SER A 46 22.98 14.22 28.15
N ALA A 47 23.01 15.45 27.65
CA ALA A 47 23.12 15.70 26.21
C ALA A 47 24.57 15.57 25.71
N GLU A 48 25.54 15.32 26.60
CA GLU A 48 26.95 15.19 26.24
C GLU A 48 27.16 14.05 25.24
N GLY A 49 27.68 14.40 24.05
CA GLY A 49 27.89 13.46 22.95
C GLY A 49 26.63 13.01 22.21
N VAL A 50 25.43 13.51 22.57
CA VAL A 50 24.18 13.21 21.86
C VAL A 50 24.04 14.14 20.65
N GLN A 51 23.82 13.53 19.48
CA GLN A 51 23.65 14.24 18.22
C GLN A 51 22.23 14.16 17.67
N ARG A 52 21.46 13.14 18.05
CA ARG A 52 20.10 12.91 17.55
C ARG A 52 19.20 12.31 18.62
N VAL A 53 17.95 12.77 18.66
CA VAL A 53 16.86 12.16 19.41
C VAL A 53 15.92 11.48 18.43
N VAL A 54 15.69 10.18 18.62
CA VAL A 54 14.73 9.37 17.86
C VAL A 54 13.56 9.03 18.77
N LEU A 55 12.34 9.40 18.38
CA LEU A 55 11.13 9.15 19.17
C LEU A 55 10.05 8.48 18.33
N GLY A 56 9.66 7.27 18.74
CA GLY A 56 8.57 6.50 18.15
C GLY A 56 7.36 6.41 19.08
N ASN A 57 6.18 6.88 18.63
CA ASN A 57 4.95 6.78 19.42
C ASN A 57 3.73 6.35 18.57
N THR A 58 2.96 5.40 19.07
CA THR A 58 1.76 4.92 18.37
C THR A 58 0.56 5.84 18.58
N ASN A 59 0.29 6.27 19.81
CA ASN A 59 -0.88 7.08 20.16
C ASN A 59 -0.51 8.17 21.17
N GLY A 60 -0.89 9.42 20.88
CA GLY A 60 -0.60 10.57 21.73
C GLY A 60 0.26 11.60 21.03
N THR A 61 0.34 12.80 21.61
CA THR A 61 1.08 13.92 21.02
C THR A 61 2.58 13.74 21.25
N VAL A 62 3.38 14.13 20.26
CA VAL A 62 4.83 14.26 20.42
C VAL A 62 5.14 15.74 20.27
N ARG A 63 5.47 16.40 21.37
CA ARG A 63 5.96 17.78 21.39
C ARG A 63 7.43 17.78 21.74
N VAL A 64 8.24 18.44 20.92
CA VAL A 64 9.66 18.64 21.16
C VAL A 64 9.97 20.14 21.17
N GLU A 65 10.63 20.62 22.22
CA GLU A 65 10.96 22.04 22.40
C GLU A 65 12.48 22.20 22.64
N GLY A 66 13.11 23.11 21.91
CA GLY A 66 14.52 23.46 22.10
C GLY A 66 14.75 24.39 23.29
N TRP A 67 15.76 24.12 24.12
CA TRP A 67 16.10 24.93 25.30
C TRP A 67 17.62 25.15 25.50
N GLU A 68 17.98 26.01 26.46
CA GLU A 68 19.36 26.45 26.74
C GLU A 68 20.17 25.50 27.66
N ARG A 69 19.65 24.31 27.97
CA ARG A 69 20.31 23.36 28.89
C ARG A 69 20.97 22.23 28.11
N ASP A 70 22.15 21.82 28.57
CA ASP A 70 22.90 20.66 28.05
C ASP A 70 22.37 19.31 28.57
N GLU A 71 21.06 19.17 28.61
CA GLU A 71 20.36 17.96 29.05
C GLU A 71 19.15 17.69 28.16
N ILE A 72 18.76 16.43 28.02
CA ILE A 72 17.53 16.01 27.34
C ILE A 72 16.53 15.60 28.41
N SER A 73 15.43 16.33 28.54
CA SER A 73 14.34 15.97 29.45
C SER A 73 13.21 15.31 28.67
N VAL A 74 12.89 14.07 29.04
CA VAL A 74 11.77 13.32 28.48
C VAL A 74 10.66 13.30 29.52
N GLU A 75 9.65 14.14 29.33
CA GLU A 75 8.42 14.10 30.09
C GLU A 75 7.36 13.37 29.27
N ALA A 76 6.71 12.39 29.87
CA ALA A 76 5.68 11.63 29.21
C ALA A 76 4.51 11.38 30.16
N THR A 77 3.30 11.70 29.70
CA THR A 77 2.07 11.37 30.43
C THR A 77 1.46 10.13 29.81
N LYS A 78 1.62 8.99 30.48
CA LYS A 78 0.90 7.76 30.15
C LYS A 78 -0.55 7.93 30.60
N LYS A 79 -1.49 7.88 29.68
CA LYS A 79 -2.93 7.94 29.96
C LYS A 79 -3.53 6.60 29.65
N VAL A 80 -4.04 5.93 30.67
CA VAL A 80 -4.68 4.63 30.55
C VAL A 80 -6.08 4.71 31.13
N ARG A 81 -7.08 4.35 30.33
CA ARG A 81 -8.47 4.34 30.77
C ARG A 81 -9.01 2.92 30.84
N ALA A 82 -9.19 2.34 32.03
CA ALA A 82 -9.76 0.99 32.18
C ALA A 82 -11.09 1.01 32.96
N GLY A 83 -11.75 -0.15 33.05
CA GLY A 83 -13.04 -0.29 33.77
C GLY A 83 -12.95 -0.12 35.30
N ASP A 84 -11.73 -0.16 35.86
CA ASP A 84 -11.44 0.06 37.28
C ASP A 84 -10.02 0.62 37.44
N ARG A 85 -9.73 1.31 38.54
CA ARG A 85 -8.45 2.00 38.79
C ARG A 85 -7.28 1.03 38.89
N ASP A 86 -7.43 -0.06 39.64
CA ASP A 86 -6.36 -1.05 39.83
C ASP A 86 -5.95 -1.70 38.49
N LYS A 87 -6.93 -1.90 37.59
CA LYS A 87 -6.67 -2.39 36.22
C LYS A 87 -6.05 -1.33 35.31
N ALA A 88 -6.38 -0.05 35.49
CA ALA A 88 -5.76 1.03 34.74
C ALA A 88 -4.29 1.21 35.16
N GLU A 89 -4.00 1.01 36.44
CA GLU A 89 -2.66 1.01 37.03
C GLU A 89 -1.82 -0.20 36.55
N GLU A 90 -2.35 -1.43 36.61
CA GLU A 90 -1.69 -2.64 36.07
C GLU A 90 -1.27 -2.47 34.59
N VAL A 91 -2.13 -1.81 33.81
CA VAL A 91 -1.86 -1.53 32.40
C VAL A 91 -0.85 -0.42 32.20
N ALA A 92 -0.91 0.63 33.02
CA ALA A 92 0.06 1.71 32.97
C ALA A 92 1.47 1.22 33.33
N GLU A 93 1.58 0.28 34.28
CA GLU A 93 2.82 -0.43 34.59
C GLU A 93 3.31 -1.28 33.41
N ALA A 94 2.40 -1.90 32.66
CA ALA A 94 2.73 -2.71 31.49
C ALA A 94 3.01 -1.87 30.22
N LEU A 95 2.60 -0.60 30.19
CA LEU A 95 2.94 0.40 29.19
C LEU A 95 4.31 1.00 29.51
N LYS A 96 5.34 0.50 28.84
CA LYS A 96 6.72 0.89 29.11
C LYS A 96 7.18 1.96 28.15
N ILE A 97 7.95 2.90 28.66
CA ILE A 97 8.72 3.84 27.86
C ILE A 97 10.16 3.37 28.02
N GLU A 98 10.75 2.87 26.94
CA GLU A 98 12.15 2.48 26.93
C GLU A 98 12.96 3.60 26.31
N ILE A 99 13.97 4.05 27.07
CA ILE A 99 14.93 5.03 26.60
C ILE A 99 16.32 4.40 26.62
N SER A 100 17.00 4.43 25.47
CA SER A 100 18.39 4.01 25.34
C SER A 100 19.25 5.14 24.77
N GLN A 101 20.51 5.19 25.21
CA GLN A 101 21.51 6.13 24.72
C GLN A 101 22.71 5.31 24.25
N GLU A 102 22.85 5.15 22.94
CA GLU A 102 23.93 4.40 22.30
C GLU A 102 24.41 5.16 21.06
N ASP A 103 25.72 5.17 20.81
CA ASP A 103 26.34 5.76 19.61
C ASP A 103 25.91 7.21 19.28
N GLY A 104 25.74 8.05 20.31
CA GLY A 104 25.34 9.46 20.15
C GLY A 104 23.87 9.67 19.79
N VAL A 105 23.04 8.63 19.90
CA VAL A 105 21.59 8.68 19.66
C VAL A 105 20.84 8.36 20.94
N VAL A 106 19.88 9.22 21.30
CA VAL A 106 18.88 8.92 22.33
C VAL A 106 17.63 8.39 21.64
N ARG A 107 17.27 7.14 21.89
CA ARG A 107 16.07 6.48 21.33
C ARG A 107 15.01 6.36 22.40
N ILE A 108 13.81 6.88 22.13
CA ILE A 108 12.63 6.85 23.00
C ILE A 108 11.55 6.04 22.29
N GLU A 109 11.24 4.86 22.81
CA GLU A 109 10.20 3.98 22.24
C GLU A 109 9.12 3.66 23.27
N THR A 110 7.86 3.83 22.87
CA THR A 110 6.72 3.39 23.68
C THR A 110 6.38 1.92 23.39
N ILE A 111 6.55 1.05 24.38
CA ILE A 111 6.16 -0.36 24.32
C ILE A 111 4.77 -0.54 24.94
N TYR A 112 3.78 -0.75 24.07
CA TYR A 112 2.41 -1.01 24.48
C TYR A 112 2.23 -2.50 24.87
N PRO A 113 1.48 -2.82 25.96
CA PRO A 113 1.28 -4.20 26.40
C PRO A 113 0.40 -5.00 25.43
N LYS A 114 0.77 -6.27 25.19
CA LYS A 114 0.03 -7.18 24.28
C LYS A 114 -1.34 -7.55 24.84
N LYS A 115 -2.40 -7.44 24.02
CA LYS A 115 -3.78 -7.80 24.41
C LYS A 115 -3.90 -9.29 24.82
N ARG A 116 -4.41 -9.57 26.02
CA ARG A 116 -4.97 -10.89 26.36
C ARG A 116 -6.35 -11.01 25.71
N SER A 117 -6.53 -11.98 24.81
CA SER A 117 -7.82 -12.28 24.17
C SER A 117 -8.79 -12.89 25.19
N GLY A 118 -9.64 -12.06 25.81
CA GLY A 118 -10.77 -12.50 26.63
C GLY A 118 -12.03 -12.63 25.76
N GLY A 119 -12.59 -13.84 25.67
CA GLY A 119 -13.87 -14.08 25.00
C GLY A 119 -15.07 -13.43 25.71
N PHE A 120 -16.25 -13.56 25.09
CA PHE A 120 -17.57 -12.97 25.43
C PHE A 120 -17.90 -12.75 26.92
N TRP A 121 -17.50 -13.65 27.83
CA TRP A 121 -17.71 -13.46 29.29
C TRP A 121 -16.88 -12.34 29.92
N GLY A 122 -15.73 -11.98 29.32
CA GLY A 122 -14.94 -10.81 29.71
C GLY A 122 -15.60 -9.48 29.35
N ALA A 123 -16.47 -9.48 28.33
CA ALA A 123 -17.24 -8.33 27.86
C ALA A 123 -18.53 -8.11 28.68
N LEU A 124 -19.09 -9.16 29.30
CA LEU A 124 -20.33 -9.09 30.07
C LEU A 124 -20.15 -8.84 31.58
N PHE A 125 -19.00 -9.19 32.16
CA PHE A 125 -18.74 -9.00 33.61
C PHE A 125 -17.43 -8.27 33.94
N GLY A 126 -16.90 -7.47 33.00
CA GLY A 126 -15.81 -6.53 33.29
C GLY A 126 -14.47 -7.19 33.66
N GLY A 127 -14.01 -8.14 32.85
CA GLY A 127 -12.78 -8.91 33.12
C GLY A 127 -11.63 -8.73 32.14
N GLY A 128 -11.85 -8.10 30.97
CA GLY A 128 -10.83 -7.94 29.94
C GLY A 128 -10.22 -6.55 29.93
N VAL A 129 -8.92 -6.46 30.15
CA VAL A 129 -8.13 -5.24 30.13
C VAL A 129 -8.23 -4.54 28.76
N THR A 130 -9.17 -3.61 28.64
CA THR A 130 -9.45 -2.82 27.44
C THR A 130 -9.32 -1.35 27.82
N GLY A 131 -8.10 -0.84 27.76
CA GLY A 131 -7.85 0.58 27.96
C GLY A 131 -7.52 1.32 26.68
N LYS A 132 -8.11 2.51 26.48
CA LYS A 132 -7.52 3.54 25.62
C LYS A 132 -6.20 3.93 26.29
N MET A 133 -5.09 3.67 25.62
CA MET A 133 -3.74 4.01 26.07
C MET A 133 -3.16 5.05 25.12
N SER A 134 -2.69 6.16 25.65
CA SER A 134 -1.88 7.12 24.91
C SER A 134 -0.71 7.54 25.76
N VAL A 135 0.39 7.90 25.11
CA VAL A 135 1.54 8.52 25.75
C VAL A 135 1.73 9.86 25.08
N ASP A 136 1.47 10.93 25.83
CA ASP A 136 1.75 12.29 25.38
C ASP A 136 3.17 12.64 25.83
N TYR A 137 4.06 12.89 24.87
CA TYR A 137 5.45 13.28 25.11
C TYR A 137 5.61 14.79 25.03
N GLU A 138 6.28 15.34 26.03
CA GLU A 138 6.89 16.67 26.05
C GLU A 138 8.40 16.46 26.25
N VAL A 139 9.17 16.64 25.18
CA VAL A 139 10.61 16.41 25.17
C VAL A 139 11.34 17.73 25.02
N PHE A 140 12.17 18.07 25.98
CA PHE A 140 13.04 19.23 25.91
C PHE A 140 14.44 18.80 25.50
N VAL A 141 14.96 19.41 24.43
CA VAL A 141 16.28 19.11 23.87
C VAL A 141 17.11 20.38 23.81
N PRO A 142 18.46 20.32 23.91
CA PRO A 142 19.29 21.46 23.57
C PRO A 142 18.89 22.01 22.19
N ARG A 143 18.91 23.34 22.02
CA ARG A 143 18.52 23.96 20.73
C ARG A 143 19.26 23.32 19.55
N GLU A 144 20.54 23.00 19.71
CA GLU A 144 21.35 22.32 18.69
C GLU A 144 21.16 20.79 18.70
N MET A 145 20.01 20.30 18.21
CA MET A 145 19.70 18.87 18.21
C MET A 145 19.00 18.42 16.92
N ASN A 146 19.36 17.23 16.41
CA ASN A 146 18.61 16.61 15.31
C ASN A 146 17.50 15.71 15.84
N LEU A 147 16.37 15.67 15.15
CA LEU A 147 15.18 14.96 15.57
C LEU A 147 14.71 13.98 14.48
N ASP A 148 14.38 12.76 14.88
CA ASP A 148 13.65 11.78 14.08
C ASP A 148 12.40 11.36 14.84
N LEU A 149 11.25 11.86 14.41
CA LEU A 149 9.98 11.75 15.11
C LEU A 149 9.01 10.95 14.25
N THR A 150 8.61 9.78 14.74
CA THR A 150 7.66 8.90 14.04
C THR A 150 6.42 8.68 14.90
N THR A 151 5.24 8.92 14.32
CA THR A 151 3.97 8.61 14.98
C THR A 151 2.91 8.01 14.06
N THR A 152 2.06 7.13 14.62
CA THR A 152 0.93 6.57 13.88
C THR A 152 -0.33 7.44 14.03
N ASN A 153 -0.73 7.72 15.28
CA ASN A 153 -1.95 8.47 15.63
C ASN A 153 -1.65 9.56 16.67
N GLY A 154 -1.03 10.64 16.21
CA GLY A 154 -0.57 11.72 17.09
C GLY A 154 -0.14 12.94 16.28
N ARG A 155 -0.28 14.14 16.88
CA ARG A 155 0.31 15.36 16.32
C ARG A 155 1.80 15.34 16.64
N VAL A 156 2.62 15.77 15.68
CA VAL A 156 4.03 16.09 15.91
C VAL A 156 4.15 17.60 15.95
N GLU A 157 4.64 18.14 17.06
CA GLU A 157 4.96 19.54 17.24
C GLU A 157 6.45 19.68 17.56
N VAL A 158 7.15 20.52 16.81
CA VAL A 158 8.55 20.86 17.09
C VAL A 158 8.68 22.38 17.12
N GLU A 159 9.29 22.90 18.18
CA GLU A 159 9.47 24.34 18.39
C GLU A 159 10.91 24.66 18.77
N GLU A 160 11.47 25.73 18.19
CA GLU A 160 12.72 26.35 18.66
C GLU A 160 13.98 25.46 18.56
N VAL A 161 14.04 24.59 17.55
CA VAL A 161 15.15 23.63 17.33
C VAL A 161 16.01 24.05 16.14
N SER A 162 17.33 24.05 16.35
CA SER A 162 18.37 24.27 15.36
C SER A 162 19.04 22.95 14.98
N GLY A 163 18.57 22.30 13.92
CA GLY A 163 19.04 20.99 13.46
C GLY A 163 18.16 20.38 12.37
N GLU A 164 18.50 19.19 11.89
CA GLU A 164 17.61 18.43 11.00
C GLU A 164 16.43 17.89 11.78
N VAL A 165 15.22 18.13 11.24
CA VAL A 165 13.98 17.57 11.75
C VAL A 165 13.37 16.66 10.70
N VAL A 166 13.39 15.35 10.97
CA VAL A 166 12.66 14.33 10.22
C VAL A 166 11.40 13.98 10.99
N ALA A 167 10.23 14.25 10.40
CA ALA A 167 8.93 14.02 11.03
C ALA A 167 8.03 13.17 10.12
N HIS A 168 7.59 12.03 10.64
CA HIS A 168 6.72 11.08 9.95
C HIS A 168 5.44 10.85 10.76
N SER A 169 4.29 11.00 10.10
CA SER A 169 2.99 10.71 10.72
C SER A 169 2.02 10.00 9.78
N THR A 170 1.32 8.96 10.22
CA THR A 170 0.27 8.35 9.39
C THR A 170 -1.03 9.17 9.41
N ASN A 171 -1.55 9.52 10.60
CA ASN A 171 -2.86 10.16 10.79
C ASN A 171 -2.82 11.44 11.64
N GLY A 172 -1.73 12.21 11.56
CA GLY A 172 -1.51 13.39 12.39
C GLY A 172 -0.99 14.59 11.62
N ARG A 173 -1.34 15.79 12.10
CA ARG A 173 -0.74 17.04 11.62
C ARG A 173 0.70 17.11 12.10
N ILE A 174 1.58 17.58 11.22
CA ILE A 174 2.95 17.94 11.59
C ILE A 174 3.00 19.47 11.63
N VAL A 175 3.40 20.03 12.77
CA VAL A 175 3.58 21.47 12.98
C VAL A 175 5.00 21.73 13.43
N LEU A 176 5.75 22.52 12.67
CA LEU A 176 7.12 22.88 12.99
C LEU A 176 7.19 24.41 13.08
N ARG A 177 7.71 24.95 14.18
CA ARG A 177 7.83 26.40 14.41
C ARG A 177 9.25 26.77 14.75
N ASP A 178 9.74 27.84 14.11
CA ASP A 178 11.05 28.44 14.40
C ASP A 178 12.18 27.41 14.38
N VAL A 179 12.15 26.55 13.35
CA VAL A 179 13.17 25.54 13.09
C VAL A 179 14.27 26.16 12.22
N GLU A 180 15.51 26.06 12.69
CA GLU A 180 16.69 26.46 11.93
C GLU A 180 17.43 25.21 11.43
N GLY A 181 17.29 24.87 10.16
CA GLY A 181 17.87 23.64 9.60
C GLY A 181 17.07 23.02 8.47
N SER A 182 17.31 21.75 8.19
CA SER A 182 16.58 21.00 7.16
C SER A 182 15.35 20.31 7.74
N VAL A 183 14.21 20.51 7.09
CA VAL A 183 12.94 19.89 7.47
C VAL A 183 12.56 18.82 6.45
N ARG A 184 12.34 17.58 6.90
CA ARG A 184 11.70 16.52 6.12
C ARG A 184 10.44 16.07 6.83
N ALA A 185 9.27 16.47 6.34
CA ALA A 185 8.00 16.13 6.97
C ALA A 185 7.06 15.38 6.01
N ARG A 186 6.61 14.19 6.40
CA ARG A 186 5.68 13.39 5.58
C ARG A 186 4.49 12.90 6.38
N THR A 187 3.30 13.03 5.80
CA THR A 187 2.10 12.42 6.38
C THR A 187 1.08 11.93 5.36
N THR A 188 0.37 10.85 5.66
CA THR A 188 -0.67 10.33 4.77
C THR A 188 -1.97 11.13 4.89
N ASN A 189 -2.47 11.31 6.12
CA ASN A 189 -3.77 11.93 6.43
C ASN A 189 -3.62 13.06 7.46
N GLY A 190 -2.95 14.15 7.07
CA GLY A 190 -2.68 15.29 7.93
C GLY A 190 -2.12 16.47 7.13
N GLY A 191 -2.29 17.68 7.64
CA GLY A 191 -1.59 18.83 7.07
C GLY A 191 -0.13 18.88 7.52
N VAL A 192 0.73 19.48 6.70
CA VAL A 192 2.09 19.85 7.13
C VAL A 192 2.13 21.37 7.20
N LYS A 193 2.40 21.90 8.40
CA LYS A 193 2.55 23.33 8.64
C LYS A 193 3.96 23.61 9.16
N VAL A 194 4.70 24.45 8.46
CA VAL A 194 6.02 24.91 8.86
C VAL A 194 5.97 26.42 8.97
N GLU A 195 6.26 26.99 10.14
CA GLU A 195 6.26 28.43 10.42
C GLU A 195 7.66 28.85 10.86
N GLY A 196 8.11 30.02 10.42
CA GLY A 196 9.38 30.58 10.89
C GLY A 196 10.63 29.86 10.38
N LEU A 197 10.54 29.06 9.31
CA LEU A 197 11.65 28.23 8.85
C LEU A 197 12.85 29.08 8.43
N VAL A 198 14.03 28.73 8.93
CA VAL A 198 15.33 29.21 8.44
C VAL A 198 16.11 28.01 7.94
N GLY A 199 16.07 27.74 6.63
CA GLY A 199 16.68 26.54 6.06
C GLY A 199 15.93 25.97 4.87
N THR A 200 15.94 24.65 4.70
CA THR A 200 15.35 23.94 3.54
C THR A 200 14.21 23.03 3.98
N PHE A 201 13.32 22.67 3.03
CA PHE A 201 12.20 21.77 3.32
C PHE A 201 11.92 20.76 2.19
N ASP A 202 11.66 19.50 2.58
CA ASP A 202 11.02 18.45 1.76
C ASP A 202 9.76 17.98 2.48
N VAL A 203 8.62 18.49 2.04
CA VAL A 203 7.33 18.25 2.70
C VAL A 203 6.35 17.56 1.76
N SER A 204 5.70 16.51 2.23
CA SER A 204 4.69 15.83 1.42
C SER A 204 3.52 15.28 2.21
N THR A 205 2.35 15.30 1.57
CA THR A 205 1.18 14.61 2.10
C THR A 205 0.23 14.09 1.03
N THR A 206 -0.43 12.96 1.28
CA THR A 206 -1.45 12.46 0.35
C THR A 206 -2.75 13.26 0.44
N ASN A 207 -3.26 13.46 1.67
CA ASN A 207 -4.55 14.09 1.96
C ASN A 207 -4.41 15.19 3.03
N GLY A 208 -3.93 16.37 2.62
CA GLY A 208 -3.73 17.50 3.53
C GLY A 208 -3.15 18.72 2.83
N SER A 209 -3.35 19.90 3.39
CA SER A 209 -2.69 21.11 2.90
C SER A 209 -1.25 21.17 3.40
N ILE A 210 -0.40 21.74 2.57
CA ILE A 210 0.98 22.09 2.91
C ILE A 210 1.06 23.60 3.01
N GLU A 211 1.44 24.10 4.18
CA GLU A 211 1.69 25.52 4.44
C GLU A 211 3.14 25.66 4.92
N VAL A 212 3.94 26.41 4.17
CA VAL A 212 5.32 26.71 4.55
C VAL A 212 5.51 28.22 4.58
N GLY A 213 5.70 28.75 5.79
CA GLY A 213 6.11 30.11 6.07
C GLY A 213 7.63 30.17 6.19
N TRP A 214 8.28 30.73 5.17
CA TRP A 214 9.73 30.74 5.05
C TRP A 214 10.29 32.09 5.52
N SER A 215 11.05 32.10 6.60
CA SER A 215 11.72 33.31 7.11
C SER A 215 13.00 33.61 6.34
N ARG A 216 13.79 32.57 6.04
CA ARG A 216 15.03 32.68 5.26
C ARG A 216 15.36 31.37 4.57
N SER A 217 15.73 31.45 3.29
CA SER A 217 16.17 30.30 2.50
C SER A 217 17.48 29.71 2.99
N GLY A 218 17.54 28.37 3.06
CA GLY A 218 18.81 27.63 2.99
C GLY A 218 19.31 27.50 1.54
N ALA A 219 20.52 26.96 1.37
CA ALA A 219 21.22 26.86 0.08
C ALA A 219 20.80 25.66 -0.80
N GLY A 220 19.64 25.04 -0.57
CA GLY A 220 19.23 23.79 -1.23
C GLY A 220 17.80 23.79 -1.76
N ASP A 221 17.54 22.84 -2.66
CA ASP A 221 16.22 22.63 -3.27
C ASP A 221 15.14 22.40 -2.22
N CYS A 222 13.96 22.98 -2.46
CA CYS A 222 12.80 22.83 -1.60
C CYS A 222 11.63 22.23 -2.38
N ARG A 223 10.97 21.24 -1.78
CA ARG A 223 9.92 20.46 -2.44
C ARG A 223 8.67 20.42 -1.57
N ALA A 224 7.54 20.68 -2.20
CA ALA A 224 6.23 20.45 -1.61
C ALA A 224 5.37 19.63 -2.57
N HIS A 225 4.87 18.49 -2.10
CA HIS A 225 4.03 17.59 -2.89
C HIS A 225 2.76 17.17 -2.15
N THR A 226 1.59 17.34 -2.79
CA THR A 226 0.37 16.72 -2.29
C THR A 226 -0.59 16.24 -3.37
N THR A 227 -1.23 15.08 -3.16
CA THR A 227 -2.25 14.58 -4.08
C THR A 227 -3.54 15.42 -3.96
N ASN A 228 -4.04 15.58 -2.73
CA ASN A 228 -5.33 16.22 -2.43
C ASN A 228 -5.17 17.33 -1.37
N GLY A 229 -4.68 18.50 -1.79
CA GLY A 229 -4.52 19.63 -0.88
C GLY A 229 -3.92 20.86 -1.53
N ARG A 230 -4.16 22.02 -0.94
CA ARG A 230 -3.50 23.27 -1.34
C ARG A 230 -2.04 23.23 -0.91
N ILE A 231 -1.16 23.75 -1.76
CA ILE A 231 0.20 24.14 -1.37
C ILE A 231 0.22 25.66 -1.27
N ARG A 232 0.51 26.20 -0.08
CA ARG A 232 0.75 27.62 0.15
C ARG A 232 2.18 27.82 0.63
N ILE A 233 2.96 28.59 -0.14
CA ILE A 233 4.33 28.96 0.23
C ILE A 233 4.36 30.47 0.44
N GLU A 234 4.76 30.90 1.63
CA GLU A 234 5.05 32.30 1.95
C GLU A 234 6.56 32.53 1.91
N LEU A 235 6.97 33.43 1.02
CA LEU A 235 8.37 33.70 0.68
C LEU A 235 8.83 35.03 1.28
N PRO A 236 10.06 35.15 1.80
CA PRO A 236 10.57 36.43 2.29
C PRO A 236 10.69 37.46 1.15
N LYS A 237 10.79 38.74 1.51
CA LYS A 237 11.06 39.81 0.53
C LYS A 237 12.39 39.54 -0.18
N ASP A 238 12.42 39.79 -1.48
CA ASP A 238 13.59 39.59 -2.35
C ASP A 238 14.07 38.12 -2.46
N PHE A 239 13.17 37.16 -2.22
CA PHE A 239 13.46 35.74 -2.38
C PHE A 239 13.79 35.37 -3.83
N SER A 240 14.92 34.68 -4.03
CA SER A 240 15.41 34.27 -5.35
C SER A 240 15.46 32.75 -5.45
N ALA A 241 14.81 32.18 -6.48
CA ALA A 241 14.73 30.75 -6.73
C ALA A 241 14.26 30.43 -8.15
N VAL A 242 14.53 29.22 -8.62
CA VAL A 242 13.85 28.69 -9.81
C VAL A 242 12.54 28.04 -9.37
N LEU A 243 11.41 28.55 -9.87
CA LEU A 243 10.08 28.02 -9.56
C LEU A 243 9.65 27.00 -10.62
N ASP A 244 9.29 25.79 -10.18
CA ASP A 244 8.57 24.81 -10.99
C ASP A 244 7.30 24.36 -10.26
N ALA A 245 6.18 25.01 -10.60
CA ALA A 245 4.87 24.75 -10.00
C ALA A 245 3.90 24.15 -11.03
N SER A 246 3.30 23.01 -10.72
CA SER A 246 2.27 22.42 -11.59
C SER A 246 1.16 21.70 -10.85
N THR A 247 -0.04 21.78 -11.40
CA THR A 247 -1.22 21.06 -10.94
C THR A 247 -2.04 20.46 -12.08
N THR A 248 -2.75 19.37 -11.80
CA THR A 248 -3.65 18.72 -12.79
C THR A 248 -5.01 19.40 -12.82
N ASN A 249 -5.67 19.55 -11.67
CA ASN A 249 -7.05 20.02 -11.56
C ASN A 249 -7.22 21.37 -10.84
N GLY A 250 -6.15 21.96 -10.31
CA GLY A 250 -6.17 23.26 -9.64
C GLY A 250 -5.68 24.44 -10.49
N LYS A 251 -5.33 25.53 -9.82
CA LYS A 251 -4.68 26.71 -10.41
C LYS A 251 -3.38 27.01 -9.69
N VAL A 252 -2.38 27.50 -10.44
CA VAL A 252 -1.17 28.08 -9.88
C VAL A 252 -1.34 29.61 -9.82
N ARG A 253 -1.16 30.21 -8.64
CA ARG A 253 -1.21 31.66 -8.40
C ARG A 253 0.10 32.10 -7.76
N THR A 254 0.59 33.24 -8.22
CA THR A 254 1.82 33.86 -7.72
C THR A 254 1.59 35.34 -7.53
N GLU A 255 1.86 35.83 -6.33
CA GLU A 255 1.84 37.26 -5.99
C GLU A 255 3.23 37.88 -6.10
N VAL A 256 4.27 37.04 -6.22
CA VAL A 256 5.67 37.45 -6.41
C VAL A 256 5.97 37.57 -7.92
N PRO A 257 6.65 38.64 -8.37
CA PRO A 257 7.10 38.78 -9.76
C PRO A 257 8.04 37.64 -10.17
N LEU A 258 7.81 37.06 -11.35
CA LEU A 258 8.69 36.03 -11.94
C LEU A 258 9.05 36.34 -13.39
N THR A 259 10.28 36.00 -13.78
CA THR A 259 10.73 35.98 -15.18
C THR A 259 10.38 34.62 -15.79
N ILE A 260 9.65 34.63 -16.89
CA ILE A 260 9.02 33.42 -17.42
C ILE A 260 9.90 32.78 -18.49
N GLU A 261 10.14 31.47 -18.37
CA GLU A 261 10.79 30.67 -19.41
C GLU A 261 9.77 29.73 -20.07
N GLY A 262 9.37 30.05 -21.31
CA GLY A 262 8.44 29.24 -22.10
C GLY A 262 6.95 29.55 -21.89
N THR A 263 6.08 28.57 -22.15
CA THR A 263 4.61 28.77 -22.16
C THR A 263 4.00 28.57 -20.78
N ILE A 264 3.31 29.60 -20.26
CA ILE A 264 2.50 29.51 -19.04
C ILE A 264 1.10 28.98 -19.36
N SER A 265 0.56 28.17 -18.43
CA SER A 265 -0.86 27.86 -18.39
C SER A 265 -1.43 28.15 -17.00
N LYS A 266 -2.75 28.16 -16.86
CA LYS A 266 -3.43 28.27 -15.55
C LYS A 266 -3.03 27.16 -14.55
N ARG A 267 -2.41 26.08 -15.05
CA ARG A 267 -2.08 24.84 -14.32
C ARG A 267 -0.58 24.61 -14.16
N LYS A 268 0.27 25.37 -14.86
CA LYS A 268 1.72 25.18 -14.83
C LYS A 268 2.41 26.53 -14.99
N VAL A 269 3.29 26.83 -14.05
CA VAL A 269 4.14 28.01 -14.05
C VAL A 269 5.57 27.53 -13.86
N ARG A 270 6.44 27.91 -14.79
CA ARG A 270 7.89 27.75 -14.67
C ARG A 270 8.52 29.12 -14.91
N GLY A 271 9.45 29.50 -14.06
CA GLY A 271 10.14 30.77 -14.19
C GLY A 271 11.06 31.03 -13.01
N THR A 272 11.73 32.16 -13.08
CA THR A 272 12.77 32.57 -12.14
C THR A 272 12.23 33.69 -11.25
N LEU A 273 12.28 33.47 -9.93
CA LEU A 273 12.00 34.50 -8.91
C LEU A 273 13.31 35.21 -8.59
N GLY A 274 13.30 36.54 -8.48
CA GLY A 274 14.49 37.35 -8.16
C GLY A 274 15.64 37.11 -9.14
N GLU A 275 16.85 36.87 -8.61
CA GLU A 275 18.07 36.58 -9.39
C GLU A 275 18.17 35.09 -9.81
N GLY A 276 17.21 34.25 -9.42
CA GLY A 276 17.28 32.79 -9.53
C GLY A 276 17.98 32.13 -8.34
N GLY A 277 18.20 30.82 -8.40
CA GLY A 277 18.75 30.07 -7.25
C GLY A 277 18.21 28.64 -7.17
N PRO A 278 18.18 28.04 -5.97
CA PRO A 278 17.70 26.68 -5.75
C PRO A 278 16.29 26.42 -6.29
N LEU A 279 15.99 25.17 -6.63
CA LEU A 279 14.69 24.80 -7.18
C LEU A 279 13.63 24.77 -6.08
N LEU A 280 12.57 25.56 -6.27
CA LEU A 280 11.31 25.47 -5.54
C LEU A 280 10.30 24.66 -6.37
N LYS A 281 10.17 23.36 -6.08
CA LYS A 281 9.31 22.44 -6.82
C LYS A 281 7.99 22.20 -6.08
N LEU A 282 6.89 22.63 -6.69
CA LEU A 282 5.55 22.54 -6.12
C LEU A 282 4.66 21.68 -7.02
N ARG A 283 4.04 20.63 -6.46
CA ARG A 283 3.24 19.67 -7.21
C ARG A 283 1.97 19.29 -6.49
N THR A 284 0.82 19.42 -7.17
CA THR A 284 -0.43 18.84 -6.66
C THR A 284 -1.40 18.37 -7.72
N SER A 285 -2.09 17.26 -7.49
CA SER A 285 -3.10 16.76 -8.43
C SER A 285 -4.40 17.55 -8.34
N ASN A 286 -4.93 17.77 -7.14
CA ASN A 286 -6.30 18.27 -6.93
C ASN A 286 -6.40 19.56 -6.09
N GLY A 287 -5.32 20.31 -5.87
CA GLY A 287 -5.32 21.57 -5.13
C GLY A 287 -4.72 22.76 -5.86
N ASN A 288 -4.87 23.96 -5.29
CA ASN A 288 -4.20 25.16 -5.79
C ASN A 288 -2.77 25.23 -5.26
N ILE A 289 -1.90 25.86 -6.03
CA ILE A 289 -0.58 26.27 -5.59
C ILE A 289 -0.61 27.79 -5.48
N ASP A 290 -0.49 28.32 -4.25
CA ASP A 290 -0.51 29.75 -3.96
C ASP A 290 0.87 30.17 -3.41
N ILE A 291 1.52 31.11 -4.10
CA ILE A 291 2.84 31.65 -3.75
C ILE A 291 2.67 33.11 -3.37
N VAL A 292 2.99 33.46 -2.11
CA VAL A 292 2.72 34.78 -1.52
C VAL A 292 3.99 35.39 -0.93
N GLU A 293 4.05 36.72 -0.85
CA GLU A 293 5.17 37.48 -0.28
C GLU A 293 4.95 37.74 1.23
N ALA A 294 5.96 37.50 2.05
CA ALA A 294 5.95 37.70 3.48
C ALA A 294 5.89 39.19 3.83
N GLY A 295 4.98 39.54 4.74
CA GLY A 295 4.87 40.91 5.27
C GLY A 295 4.10 41.90 4.39
N ARG A 296 3.38 41.47 3.35
CA ARG A 296 2.34 42.28 2.71
C ARG A 296 0.99 41.96 3.35
N ALA A 297 0.72 42.61 4.49
CA ALA A 297 -0.62 42.68 5.03
C ALA A 297 -1.59 43.14 3.93
N GLU A 298 -2.72 42.48 3.81
CA GLU A 298 -3.86 42.98 3.05
C GLU A 298 -4.16 44.42 3.50
N SER A 299 -3.78 45.40 2.69
CA SER A 299 -4.33 46.75 2.73
C SER A 299 -4.89 47.06 1.36
N ARG A 300 -6.07 46.50 1.09
CA ARG A 300 -7.03 47.16 0.22
C ARG A 300 -7.73 48.19 1.09
N ALA A 301 -7.45 49.46 0.86
CA ALA A 301 -8.03 50.57 1.59
C ALA A 301 -9.56 50.63 1.46
N GLU A 302 -10.24 50.83 2.59
CA GLU A 302 -11.26 51.88 2.70
C GLU A 302 -10.76 52.93 3.72
N PRO A 303 -11.16 54.22 3.58
CA PRO A 303 -10.33 55.36 3.94
C PRO A 303 -10.36 55.76 5.42
N GLU A 304 -9.27 56.43 5.82
CA GLU A 304 -8.99 56.98 7.16
C GLU A 304 -10.12 57.83 7.77
N LYS A 305 -10.26 57.77 9.10
CA LYS A 305 -10.59 58.95 9.92
C LYS A 305 -9.94 58.87 11.30
N LYS A 306 -9.20 59.94 11.63
CA LYS A 306 -8.57 60.23 12.92
C LYS A 306 -9.58 60.57 14.00
N GLU A 307 -9.29 60.01 15.18
CA GLU A 307 -9.41 60.53 16.55
C GLU A 307 -10.66 61.28 17.05
N GLN A 308 -11.16 60.70 18.14
CA GLN A 308 -11.51 61.33 19.42
C GLN A 308 -12.95 61.79 19.71
N ARG A 309 -13.36 61.34 20.92
CA ARG A 309 -14.36 61.84 21.88
C ARG A 309 -15.84 61.44 21.75
N VAL A 310 -16.20 60.52 22.67
CA VAL A 310 -17.21 60.68 23.75
C VAL A 310 -18.66 60.99 23.33
N THR A 311 -19.48 59.94 23.50
CA THR A 311 -20.89 59.86 23.97
C THR A 311 -22.01 60.45 23.10
N VAL A 312 -22.94 59.59 22.66
CA VAL A 312 -24.31 59.43 23.20
C VAL A 312 -25.08 58.45 22.29
N GLU A 313 -25.87 57.58 22.94
CA GLU A 313 -26.82 56.61 22.41
C GLU A 313 -27.67 57.10 21.23
N LYS A 314 -27.90 56.23 20.23
CA LYS A 314 -29.19 55.58 19.94
C LYS A 314 -29.13 54.80 18.62
N THR A 315 -29.78 53.64 18.68
CA THR A 315 -29.97 52.54 17.72
C THR A 315 -29.98 52.88 16.22
N PRO A 316 -29.42 52.01 15.35
CA PRO A 316 -29.90 51.88 13.97
C PRO A 316 -30.36 50.45 13.61
N PRO A 317 -31.20 50.31 12.55
CA PRO A 317 -31.89 49.09 12.18
C PRO A 317 -31.18 48.27 11.09
N GLU A 318 -31.76 47.09 10.85
CA GLU A 318 -31.40 45.96 9.98
C GLU A 318 -30.81 46.27 8.59
N ARG A 319 -29.94 45.36 8.09
CA ARG A 319 -29.48 45.30 6.68
C ARG A 319 -29.69 43.89 6.07
N MET A 320 -30.14 43.89 4.81
CA MET A 320 -30.52 42.75 3.95
C MET A 320 -29.34 42.08 3.21
N PHE A 321 -29.44 40.76 2.98
CA PHE A 321 -28.54 39.86 2.21
C PHE A 321 -28.72 39.98 0.66
N ARG A 322 -27.65 39.80 -0.14
CA ARG A 322 -27.60 40.19 -1.57
C ARG A 322 -27.49 39.09 -2.64
N HIS A 323 -27.22 37.82 -2.34
CA HIS A 323 -27.23 36.75 -3.36
C HIS A 323 -27.99 35.49 -2.89
N ARG A 324 -28.98 35.06 -3.70
CA ARG A 324 -29.81 33.87 -3.46
C ARG A 324 -29.60 32.85 -4.56
N ARG A 325 -29.30 31.60 -4.19
CA ARG A 325 -29.22 30.44 -5.08
C ARG A 325 -30.06 29.30 -4.49
N GLY A 326 -30.64 28.43 -5.32
CA GLY A 326 -31.25 27.17 -4.86
C GLY A 326 -30.19 26.15 -4.44
N ASP A 327 -30.52 24.85 -4.40
CA ASP A 327 -29.59 23.79 -3.94
C ASP A 327 -28.18 23.89 -4.54
N ALA A 328 -27.17 23.74 -3.69
CA ALA A 328 -25.76 23.74 -4.06
C ALA A 328 -25.21 22.30 -4.00
N VAL A 329 -25.34 21.54 -5.09
CA VAL A 329 -24.90 20.13 -5.16
C VAL A 329 -23.66 19.97 -6.05
N ARG A 330 -22.63 19.25 -5.58
CA ARG A 330 -21.39 18.99 -6.34
C ARG A 330 -20.89 17.56 -6.18
N PHE A 331 -20.46 16.97 -7.30
CA PHE A 331 -19.84 15.64 -7.37
C PHE A 331 -18.35 15.79 -7.68
N VAL A 332 -17.51 15.17 -6.86
CA VAL A 332 -16.03 15.25 -6.89
C VAL A 332 -15.54 16.69 -6.78
N GLY A 333 -15.42 17.16 -5.54
CA GLY A 333 -14.99 18.52 -5.18
C GLY A 333 -15.89 19.19 -4.13
N SER A 334 -15.36 20.19 -3.43
CA SER A 334 -16.03 20.82 -2.27
C SER A 334 -17.05 21.91 -2.65
N VAL A 335 -18.05 22.09 -1.79
CA VAL A 335 -19.03 23.19 -1.82
C VAL A 335 -18.67 24.19 -0.73
N VAL A 336 -18.61 25.48 -1.04
CA VAL A 336 -18.36 26.56 -0.06
C VAL A 336 -19.46 27.61 -0.25
N ILE A 337 -20.15 27.96 0.83
CA ILE A 337 -21.17 29.02 0.90
C ILE A 337 -20.57 30.19 1.67
N ASP A 338 -20.40 31.35 1.02
CA ASP A 338 -19.74 32.52 1.60
C ASP A 338 -20.66 33.28 2.59
N GLU A 339 -20.10 34.16 3.44
CA GLU A 339 -20.83 34.85 4.53
C GLU A 339 -22.01 35.73 4.05
N ASP A 340 -21.97 36.23 2.83
CA ASP A 340 -23.02 37.06 2.21
C ASP A 340 -23.99 36.28 1.30
N GLU A 341 -23.83 34.95 1.21
CA GLU A 341 -24.64 34.04 0.39
C GLU A 341 -25.75 33.35 1.20
N VAL A 342 -26.94 33.28 0.60
CA VAL A 342 -28.09 32.54 1.15
C VAL A 342 -28.51 31.44 0.17
N VAL A 343 -28.41 30.19 0.61
CA VAL A 343 -28.92 29.01 -0.10
C VAL A 343 -30.33 28.71 0.40
N GLU A 344 -31.32 28.90 -0.48
CA GLU A 344 -32.71 28.54 -0.23
C GLU A 344 -32.93 27.06 -0.61
N GLY A 345 -32.29 26.13 0.11
CA GLY A 345 -32.25 24.69 -0.20
C GLY A 345 -31.09 23.95 0.49
N ASP A 346 -30.68 22.80 -0.03
CA ASP A 346 -29.58 21.98 0.54
C ASP A 346 -28.20 22.36 -0.03
N ALA A 347 -27.15 22.22 0.77
CA ALA A 347 -25.76 22.26 0.32
C ALA A 347 -25.14 20.85 0.41
N VAL A 348 -24.83 20.23 -0.74
CA VAL A 348 -24.42 18.81 -0.80
C VAL A 348 -23.12 18.60 -1.59
N ALA A 349 -22.13 17.94 -1.00
CA ALA A 349 -20.89 17.55 -1.68
C ALA A 349 -20.67 16.03 -1.59
N VAL A 350 -20.31 15.39 -2.71
CA VAL A 350 -20.02 13.95 -2.78
C VAL A 350 -18.62 13.74 -3.34
N GLY A 351 -17.71 13.14 -2.58
CA GLY A 351 -16.27 13.10 -2.87
C GLY A 351 -15.55 14.42 -2.59
N GLY A 352 -16.12 15.27 -1.71
CA GLY A 352 -15.62 16.60 -1.34
C GLY A 352 -16.29 17.11 -0.07
N SER A 353 -15.81 18.23 0.49
CA SER A 353 -16.33 18.78 1.76
C SER A 353 -17.35 19.90 1.54
N VAL A 354 -18.26 20.13 2.49
CA VAL A 354 -19.17 21.30 2.51
C VAL A 354 -18.65 22.30 3.53
N THR A 355 -18.53 23.59 3.18
CA THR A 355 -18.22 24.66 4.14
C THR A 355 -19.30 25.73 4.05
N VAL A 356 -19.96 26.04 5.16
CA VAL A 356 -21.02 27.06 5.23
C VAL A 356 -20.54 28.21 6.11
N LEU A 357 -20.46 29.41 5.56
CA LEU A 357 -20.16 30.64 6.29
C LEU A 357 -21.37 31.59 6.32
N GLY A 358 -22.25 31.53 5.30
CA GLY A 358 -23.51 32.26 5.21
C GLY A 358 -24.73 31.48 5.73
N LYS A 359 -25.87 31.57 5.04
CA LYS A 359 -27.11 30.89 5.47
C LYS A 359 -27.55 29.79 4.50
N VAL A 360 -27.90 28.62 5.04
CA VAL A 360 -28.51 27.50 4.32
C VAL A 360 -29.86 27.21 4.97
N SER A 361 -30.95 27.28 4.22
CA SER A 361 -32.29 27.04 4.78
C SER A 361 -32.67 25.55 4.86
N GLY A 362 -31.92 24.66 4.20
CA GLY A 362 -32.07 23.20 4.23
C GLY A 362 -30.86 22.49 4.87
N ASP A 363 -30.52 21.30 4.38
CA ASP A 363 -29.47 20.47 4.99
C ASP A 363 -28.07 20.77 4.42
N ALA A 364 -27.04 20.58 5.23
CA ALA A 364 -25.64 20.62 4.81
C ALA A 364 -25.02 19.23 4.84
N VAL A 365 -24.85 18.58 3.67
CA VAL A 365 -24.50 17.16 3.56
C VAL A 365 -23.19 16.92 2.79
N ALA A 366 -22.18 16.36 3.43
CA ALA A 366 -20.96 15.87 2.77
C ALA A 366 -20.92 14.33 2.76
N VAL A 367 -20.55 13.72 1.65
CA VAL A 367 -20.37 12.26 1.51
C VAL A 367 -18.96 12.01 0.96
N PHE A 368 -18.16 11.19 1.63
CA PHE A 368 -16.71 11.02 1.51
C PHE A 368 -15.88 12.30 1.72
N GLY A 369 -16.40 13.25 2.52
CA GLY A 369 -15.76 14.51 2.89
C GLY A 369 -16.42 15.09 4.15
N GLY A 370 -15.88 16.18 4.73
CA GLY A 370 -16.40 16.78 5.97
C GLY A 370 -17.38 17.93 5.75
N VAL A 371 -18.13 18.33 6.79
CA VAL A 371 -18.92 19.57 6.80
C VAL A 371 -18.31 20.56 7.80
N LYS A 372 -18.12 21.83 7.41
CA LYS A 372 -17.59 22.88 8.29
C LYS A 372 -18.54 24.08 8.33
N LEU A 373 -18.96 24.49 9.53
CA LEU A 373 -19.81 25.66 9.76
C LEU A 373 -19.00 26.79 10.39
N GLY A 374 -18.99 27.97 9.75
CA GLY A 374 -18.37 29.21 10.24
C GLY A 374 -19.17 29.87 11.36
N SER A 375 -18.58 30.86 12.05
CA SER A 375 -19.17 31.48 13.25
C SER A 375 -20.47 32.26 13.00
N HIS A 376 -20.76 32.65 11.75
CA HIS A 376 -22.02 33.28 11.33
C HIS A 376 -22.95 32.31 10.58
N ALA A 377 -22.55 31.04 10.46
CA ALA A 377 -23.28 30.07 9.69
C ALA A 377 -24.64 29.78 10.33
N VAL A 378 -25.70 29.86 9.54
CA VAL A 378 -27.04 29.44 9.96
C VAL A 378 -27.48 28.33 9.02
N VAL A 379 -27.64 27.12 9.56
CA VAL A 379 -28.20 25.97 8.86
C VAL A 379 -29.54 25.66 9.51
N ASP A 380 -30.63 25.94 8.78
CA ASP A 380 -31.97 25.76 9.34
C ASP A 380 -32.38 24.25 9.35
N GLY A 381 -31.62 23.36 8.69
CA GLY A 381 -31.79 21.89 8.64
C GLY A 381 -30.65 21.08 9.28
N ASP A 382 -30.52 19.80 8.88
CA ASP A 382 -29.54 18.85 9.43
C ASP A 382 -28.14 19.07 8.83
N VAL A 383 -27.11 18.69 9.58
CA VAL A 383 -25.73 18.71 9.11
C VAL A 383 -25.23 17.28 9.11
N VAL A 384 -24.94 16.74 7.92
CA VAL A 384 -24.63 15.31 7.77
C VAL A 384 -23.29 15.15 7.06
N SER A 385 -22.37 14.40 7.65
CA SER A 385 -21.08 14.09 7.06
C SER A 385 -20.87 12.58 7.04
N VAL A 386 -20.85 11.97 5.87
CA VAL A 386 -20.70 10.53 5.68
C VAL A 386 -19.30 10.22 5.16
N GLY A 387 -18.46 9.54 5.94
CA GLY A 387 -17.04 9.29 5.62
C GLY A 387 -16.08 10.45 5.91
N GLY A 388 -16.54 11.55 6.53
CA GLY A 388 -15.73 12.70 6.95
C GLY A 388 -16.27 13.35 8.23
N LYS A 389 -15.67 14.44 8.73
CA LYS A 389 -16.05 15.05 10.03
C LYS A 389 -16.96 16.29 9.92
N ILE A 390 -17.77 16.55 10.95
CA ILE A 390 -18.51 17.82 11.12
C ILE A 390 -17.76 18.75 12.09
N GLU A 391 -17.40 19.95 11.63
CA GLU A 391 -16.76 21.02 12.42
C GLU A 391 -17.71 22.21 12.54
N VAL A 392 -18.05 22.64 13.76
CA VAL A 392 -18.97 23.77 14.01
C VAL A 392 -18.27 24.86 14.81
N SER A 393 -18.17 26.07 14.24
CA SER A 393 -17.52 27.22 14.89
C SER A 393 -18.44 27.89 15.91
N GLU A 394 -17.86 28.48 16.96
CA GLU A 394 -18.60 29.16 18.04
C GLU A 394 -19.41 30.36 17.47
N GLY A 395 -20.75 30.29 17.58
CA GLY A 395 -21.68 31.26 16.99
C GLY A 395 -22.56 30.69 15.86
N ALA A 396 -22.16 29.56 15.25
CA ALA A 396 -22.95 28.86 14.25
C ALA A 396 -24.28 28.37 14.85
N ARG A 397 -25.36 28.50 14.10
CA ARG A 397 -26.69 27.99 14.49
C ARG A 397 -27.10 26.88 13.55
N VAL A 398 -27.27 25.70 14.13
CA VAL A 398 -27.86 24.54 13.48
C VAL A 398 -29.17 24.24 14.20
N SER A 399 -30.28 24.24 13.48
CA SER A 399 -31.58 23.86 14.08
C SER A 399 -31.93 22.38 13.93
N GLY A 400 -31.24 21.64 13.05
CA GLY A 400 -31.37 20.19 12.88
C GLY A 400 -30.28 19.37 13.59
N ASP A 401 -30.30 18.05 13.35
CA ASP A 401 -29.34 17.11 13.92
C ASP A 401 -28.00 17.14 13.19
N MET A 402 -26.92 16.89 13.93
CA MET A 402 -25.59 16.77 13.35
C MET A 402 -25.20 15.30 13.31
N VAL A 403 -25.03 14.72 12.12
CA VAL A 403 -24.77 13.29 11.92
C VAL A 403 -23.46 13.06 11.18
N GLU A 404 -22.43 12.62 11.91
CA GLU A 404 -21.13 12.24 11.35
C GLU A 404 -21.07 10.71 11.20
N THR A 405 -20.58 10.14 10.10
CA THR A 405 -20.35 8.68 9.97
C THR A 405 -18.95 8.44 9.42
N SER A 406 -18.25 7.41 9.90
CA SER A 406 -16.88 7.07 9.49
C SER A 406 -16.79 5.57 9.22
N TRP A 407 -15.74 5.11 8.53
CA TRP A 407 -15.57 3.69 8.17
C TRP A 407 -15.21 2.78 9.37
N ARG A 408 -15.20 3.33 10.59
CA ARG A 408 -15.12 2.61 11.88
C ARG A 408 -16.36 2.84 12.80
N GLY A 409 -17.46 3.41 12.29
CA GLY A 409 -18.72 3.61 13.05
C GLY A 409 -19.44 4.95 12.79
N VAL A 410 -20.73 4.99 13.14
CA VAL A 410 -21.67 6.12 12.94
C VAL A 410 -21.72 6.99 14.21
N ARG A 411 -21.31 8.25 14.11
CA ARG A 411 -21.37 9.25 15.19
C ARG A 411 -22.49 10.27 14.93
N VAL A 412 -23.72 9.94 15.29
CA VAL A 412 -24.78 10.93 15.44
C VAL A 412 -24.46 11.79 16.66
N SER A 413 -24.28 13.10 16.50
CA SER A 413 -24.27 14.06 17.61
C SER A 413 -25.69 14.26 18.14
N GLY A 414 -26.15 13.18 18.77
CA GLY A 414 -27.21 13.09 19.76
C GLY A 414 -26.74 12.17 20.89
N GLY A 415 -25.48 12.31 21.34
CA GLY A 415 -24.97 11.68 22.56
C GLY A 415 -24.06 10.43 22.42
N LYS A 416 -22.75 10.67 22.60
CA LYS A 416 -21.66 9.81 23.16
C LYS A 416 -21.27 8.46 22.50
N GLU A 417 -20.12 8.56 21.79
CA GLU A 417 -18.97 7.64 21.59
C GLU A 417 -19.16 6.17 21.11
N ASP A 418 -18.64 5.90 19.89
CA ASP A 418 -18.18 4.61 19.35
C ASP A 418 -16.62 4.48 19.45
N VAL A 419 -16.14 3.23 19.55
CA VAL A 419 -14.73 2.76 19.57
C VAL A 419 -14.62 1.53 18.65
N ILE A 420 -13.45 1.24 18.03
CA ILE A 420 -12.70 -0.05 18.09
C ILE A 420 -11.31 0.01 17.37
N LEU A 421 -10.40 -0.85 17.85
CA LEU A 421 -8.93 -0.95 17.67
C LEU A 421 -8.46 -2.11 16.76
N ASP A 422 -7.22 -1.96 16.28
CA ASP A 422 -6.31 -2.90 15.59
C ASP A 422 -5.89 -4.19 16.33
N VAL A 423 -5.31 -5.11 15.56
CA VAL A 423 -4.51 -6.28 15.96
C VAL A 423 -3.24 -6.30 15.09
N GLU A 424 -2.06 -6.45 15.70
CA GLU A 424 -1.13 -7.52 15.31
C GLU A 424 0.08 -7.62 16.22
N THR A 425 0.59 -8.85 16.31
CA THR A 425 1.84 -9.25 16.93
C THR A 425 2.38 -10.29 15.96
N LEU A 426 3.56 -10.18 15.37
CA LEU A 426 4.84 -10.64 15.93
C LEU A 426 5.84 -10.61 14.76
N ARG A 427 7.11 -10.25 15.01
CA ARG A 427 8.27 -11.17 14.96
C ARG A 427 9.58 -10.41 14.96
N ASP A 428 10.56 -11.05 15.60
CA ASP A 428 11.98 -10.75 15.56
C ASP A 428 12.75 -12.07 15.31
N SER A 429 13.84 -12.03 14.54
CA SER A 429 15.19 -12.54 14.91
C SER A 429 16.07 -12.90 13.70
N GLY A 430 17.34 -12.44 13.72
CA GLY A 430 18.49 -13.15 13.11
C GLY A 430 19.63 -12.28 12.52
N ARG A 431 20.75 -12.11 13.24
CA ARG A 431 22.02 -11.45 12.82
C ARG A 431 23.11 -12.47 12.39
N SER A 432 24.08 -12.07 11.53
CA SER A 432 25.39 -12.74 11.32
C SER A 432 26.54 -11.74 10.98
N ARG A 433 27.81 -12.13 11.23
CA ARG A 433 29.09 -11.34 11.24
C ARG A 433 29.90 -11.42 9.91
N ILE A 434 30.74 -10.41 9.59
CA ILE A 434 31.57 -10.29 8.34
C ILE A 434 33.11 -10.26 8.61
N PRO A 435 34.01 -10.79 7.74
CA PRO A 435 35.49 -10.87 7.91
C PRO A 435 36.30 -9.58 7.59
N ARG A 436 37.60 -9.55 8.01
CA ARG A 436 38.58 -8.44 7.84
C ARG A 436 39.66 -8.76 6.77
N GLU A 437 39.63 -8.12 5.59
CA GLU A 437 40.75 -8.14 4.59
C GLU A 437 41.08 -6.75 3.99
N HIS A 438 42.29 -6.57 3.46
CA HIS A 438 42.87 -5.31 2.93
C HIS A 438 42.12 -4.76 1.69
N VAL A 439 42.06 -3.44 1.53
CA VAL A 439 41.41 -2.73 0.38
C VAL A 439 42.43 -2.45 -0.75
N PRO A 440 42.01 -2.34 -2.03
CA PRO A 440 42.91 -2.08 -3.16
C PRO A 440 43.50 -0.66 -3.14
N VAL A 441 44.69 -0.49 -3.73
CA VAL A 441 45.40 0.80 -3.81
C VAL A 441 45.79 1.12 -5.24
N ALA A 442 45.43 2.31 -5.75
CA ALA A 442 45.82 2.81 -7.07
C ALA A 442 46.64 4.11 -6.98
N ARG A 443 47.43 4.40 -8.01
CA ARG A 443 48.12 5.70 -8.14
C ARG A 443 47.21 6.67 -8.89
N CYS A 444 47.26 7.96 -8.56
CA CYS A 444 46.65 9.03 -9.34
C CYS A 444 47.78 9.95 -9.81
N VAL A 445 48.04 9.99 -11.12
CA VAL A 445 49.24 10.61 -11.68
C VAL A 445 48.97 12.07 -12.02
N ARG A 446 49.88 12.96 -11.62
CA ARG A 446 49.77 14.39 -11.94
C ARG A 446 50.06 14.66 -13.41
N THR A 447 49.17 15.37 -14.10
CA THR A 447 49.34 15.81 -15.49
C THR A 447 49.55 17.33 -15.59
N SER A 448 50.16 17.78 -16.69
CA SER A 448 50.26 19.19 -17.10
C SER A 448 49.39 19.52 -18.32
N GLU A 449 48.84 18.50 -18.97
CA GLU A 449 47.96 18.59 -20.13
C GLU A 449 46.64 17.88 -19.74
N PRO A 450 45.51 18.59 -19.63
CA PRO A 450 44.24 17.98 -19.25
C PRO A 450 43.63 17.15 -20.41
N PRO A 451 42.88 16.07 -20.13
CA PRO A 451 42.12 15.36 -21.15
C PRO A 451 40.95 16.20 -21.71
N ILE A 452 40.51 15.88 -22.92
CA ILE A 452 39.32 16.40 -23.57
C ILE A 452 38.13 15.58 -23.07
N ILE A 453 37.19 16.21 -22.36
CA ILE A 453 36.02 15.52 -21.81
C ILE A 453 34.96 15.31 -22.90
N ASP A 454 35.12 14.27 -23.71
CA ASP A 454 34.18 13.88 -24.77
C ASP A 454 33.59 12.47 -24.60
N GLY A 455 34.03 11.76 -23.55
CA GLY A 455 33.58 10.43 -23.17
C GLY A 455 34.41 9.32 -23.79
N ARG A 456 35.43 9.64 -24.60
CA ARG A 456 36.32 8.70 -25.27
C ARG A 456 37.68 8.71 -24.58
N LEU A 457 38.19 7.52 -24.25
CA LEU A 457 39.45 7.38 -23.53
C LEU A 457 40.65 7.28 -24.50
N ASP A 458 40.61 8.00 -25.62
CA ASP A 458 41.59 7.94 -26.71
C ASP A 458 42.68 9.03 -26.63
N ASP A 459 42.54 10.01 -25.73
CA ASP A 459 43.57 11.01 -25.48
C ASP A 459 44.89 10.42 -25.00
N ALA A 460 46.00 10.95 -25.53
CA ALA A 460 47.36 10.53 -25.19
C ALA A 460 47.72 10.74 -23.71
N VAL A 461 46.99 11.58 -22.98
CA VAL A 461 47.23 11.78 -21.54
C VAL A 461 46.83 10.55 -20.72
N TRP A 462 45.81 9.80 -21.15
CA TRP A 462 45.32 8.61 -20.45
C TRP A 462 46.32 7.45 -20.45
N GLU A 463 47.26 7.42 -21.40
CA GLU A 463 48.35 6.42 -21.46
C GLU A 463 49.17 6.38 -20.16
N ARG A 464 49.26 7.52 -19.45
CA ARG A 464 50.05 7.70 -18.22
C ARG A 464 49.21 7.68 -16.94
N ALA A 465 47.91 7.46 -17.07
CA ALA A 465 46.97 7.44 -15.95
C ALA A 465 47.16 6.23 -15.05
N GLY A 466 46.83 6.40 -13.77
CA GLY A 466 46.73 5.24 -12.89
C GLY A 466 45.49 4.42 -13.21
N ARG A 467 45.60 3.10 -13.18
CA ARG A 467 44.53 2.19 -13.60
C ARG A 467 43.79 1.58 -12.41
N LEU A 468 42.47 1.49 -12.54
CA LEU A 468 41.56 0.77 -11.67
C LEU A 468 41.16 -0.51 -12.39
N ARG A 469 41.48 -1.64 -11.78
CA ARG A 469 41.34 -2.98 -12.35
C ARG A 469 40.63 -3.89 -11.38
N ASP A 470 40.20 -5.04 -11.90
CA ASP A 470 39.63 -6.14 -11.12
C ASP A 470 38.36 -5.79 -10.33
N PHE A 471 37.35 -5.29 -11.03
CA PHE A 471 36.05 -5.03 -10.42
C PHE A 471 35.36 -6.35 -10.07
N ARG A 472 34.86 -6.46 -8.84
CA ARG A 472 34.25 -7.67 -8.27
C ARG A 472 32.85 -7.38 -7.73
N LEU A 473 32.02 -8.41 -7.56
CA LEU A 473 30.74 -8.33 -6.88
C LEU A 473 30.92 -7.99 -5.40
N SER A 474 29.83 -7.65 -4.70
CA SER A 474 29.88 -7.28 -3.28
C SER A 474 30.52 -8.34 -2.39
N ASP A 475 30.38 -9.62 -2.72
CA ASP A 475 30.97 -10.77 -2.02
C ASP A 475 32.38 -11.16 -2.52
N GLY A 476 32.96 -10.38 -3.43
CA GLY A 476 34.29 -10.61 -4.00
C GLY A 476 34.33 -11.58 -5.19
N ARG A 477 33.20 -12.18 -5.60
CA ARG A 477 33.13 -12.96 -6.85
C ARG A 477 33.36 -12.05 -8.07
N ARG A 478 33.72 -12.65 -9.21
CA ARG A 478 34.03 -11.90 -10.44
C ARG A 478 32.74 -11.34 -11.07
N SER A 479 32.78 -10.08 -11.53
CA SER A 479 31.65 -9.51 -12.29
C SER A 479 31.49 -10.21 -13.64
N GLN A 480 30.26 -10.24 -14.16
CA GLN A 480 29.99 -10.84 -15.48
C GLN A 480 30.53 -9.98 -16.61
N GLU A 481 30.32 -8.67 -16.50
CA GLU A 481 30.76 -7.69 -17.48
C GLU A 481 31.91 -6.83 -16.88
N PRO A 482 33.10 -6.81 -17.51
CA PRO A 482 34.25 -6.05 -17.01
C PRO A 482 33.99 -4.56 -16.92
N THR A 483 34.59 -3.95 -15.90
CA THR A 483 34.67 -2.50 -15.74
C THR A 483 36.12 -2.13 -15.48
N LYS A 484 36.57 -1.05 -16.12
CA LYS A 484 37.94 -0.53 -16.01
C LYS A 484 37.87 0.96 -15.75
N GLY A 485 38.82 1.48 -14.97
CA GLY A 485 38.93 2.91 -14.72
C GLY A 485 40.35 3.45 -14.88
N VAL A 486 40.45 4.74 -15.13
CA VAL A 486 41.71 5.49 -15.23
C VAL A 486 41.61 6.78 -14.42
N LEU A 487 42.73 7.17 -13.80
CA LEU A 487 42.81 8.31 -12.88
C LEU A 487 44.00 9.23 -13.20
N LEU A 488 43.71 10.51 -13.35
CA LEU A 488 44.68 11.60 -13.47
C LEU A 488 44.27 12.76 -12.57
N TRP A 489 45.21 13.66 -12.27
CA TRP A 489 44.89 14.91 -11.60
C TRP A 489 45.80 16.06 -12.03
N ASP A 490 45.32 17.28 -11.90
CA ASP A 490 46.15 18.48 -11.99
C ASP A 490 45.85 19.45 -10.83
N ALA A 491 46.20 20.73 -10.96
CA ALA A 491 45.97 21.71 -9.91
C ALA A 491 44.47 22.00 -9.67
N GLU A 492 43.61 21.77 -10.67
CA GLU A 492 42.22 22.19 -10.69
C GLU A 492 41.24 21.00 -10.60
N TYR A 493 41.54 19.86 -11.23
CA TYR A 493 40.61 18.74 -11.34
C TYR A 493 41.22 17.37 -10.98
N LEU A 494 40.35 16.50 -10.48
CA LEU A 494 40.48 15.04 -10.58
C LEU A 494 39.81 14.58 -11.88
N TYR A 495 40.53 13.86 -12.72
CA TYR A 495 39.96 13.25 -13.91
C TYR A 495 39.77 11.75 -13.70
N VAL A 496 38.55 11.27 -13.94
CA VAL A 496 38.19 9.86 -13.89
C VAL A 496 37.63 9.45 -15.24
N GLY A 497 38.24 8.45 -15.86
CA GLY A 497 37.68 7.78 -17.03
C GLY A 497 37.22 6.38 -16.65
N VAL A 498 36.04 5.95 -17.07
CA VAL A 498 35.55 4.59 -16.83
C VAL A 498 35.04 3.98 -18.13
N ARG A 499 35.43 2.73 -18.40
CA ARG A 499 34.95 1.93 -19.52
C ARG A 499 34.20 0.72 -18.98
N CYS A 500 32.94 0.60 -19.38
CA CYS A 500 32.00 -0.43 -19.00
C CYS A 500 31.69 -1.30 -20.22
N ARG A 501 32.30 -2.48 -20.25
CA ARG A 501 32.02 -3.48 -21.29
C ARG A 501 30.62 -4.04 -21.12
N ASP A 502 29.90 -4.33 -22.20
CA ASP A 502 28.62 -5.06 -22.15
C ASP A 502 28.40 -5.80 -23.47
N GLU A 503 28.31 -7.13 -23.43
CA GLU A 503 28.04 -7.94 -24.61
C GLU A 503 26.62 -7.69 -25.18
N GLU A 504 25.68 -7.28 -24.34
CA GLU A 504 24.31 -6.97 -24.73
C GLU A 504 24.04 -5.46 -24.67
N ILE A 505 24.95 -4.64 -25.22
CA ILE A 505 24.87 -3.16 -25.18
C ILE A 505 23.51 -2.59 -25.62
N HIS A 506 22.80 -3.29 -26.52
CA HIS A 506 21.48 -2.91 -27.04
C HIS A 506 20.34 -3.07 -26.01
N LYS A 507 20.59 -3.73 -24.87
CA LYS A 507 19.65 -3.89 -23.76
C LYS A 507 19.88 -2.90 -22.61
N LEU A 508 20.83 -1.98 -22.76
CA LEU A 508 21.06 -0.93 -21.75
C LEU A 508 19.77 -0.15 -21.48
N VAL A 509 19.45 0.00 -20.21
CA VAL A 509 18.32 0.79 -19.73
C VAL A 509 18.78 2.24 -19.60
N MET A 510 18.22 3.11 -20.45
CA MET A 510 18.62 4.51 -20.55
C MET A 510 17.39 5.44 -20.56
N ASN A 511 16.67 5.57 -19.46
CA ASN A 511 15.48 6.42 -19.38
C ASN A 511 15.84 7.89 -19.10
N GLU A 512 16.87 8.13 -18.30
CA GLU A 512 17.19 9.43 -17.74
C GLU A 512 18.08 10.28 -18.66
N ARG A 513 17.87 11.61 -18.59
CA ARG A 513 18.69 12.62 -19.29
C ARG A 513 18.79 13.86 -18.40
N GLY A 514 20.01 14.30 -18.10
CA GLY A 514 20.28 15.57 -17.39
C GLY A 514 21.00 15.42 -16.04
N ARG A 515 21.31 16.54 -15.38
CA ARG A 515 21.85 16.58 -14.02
C ARG A 515 20.77 16.26 -12.97
N ASP A 516 21.16 15.67 -11.85
CA ASP A 516 20.32 15.23 -10.72
C ASP A 516 19.21 14.25 -11.07
N ALA A 517 19.43 13.47 -12.13
CA ALA A 517 18.48 12.46 -12.58
C ALA A 517 18.38 11.29 -11.60
N SER A 518 17.24 10.60 -11.58
CA SER A 518 17.05 9.40 -10.74
C SER A 518 17.71 8.17 -11.36
N VAL A 519 19.04 8.18 -11.42
CA VAL A 519 19.88 7.23 -12.17
C VAL A 519 19.75 5.76 -11.73
N TRP A 520 19.18 5.49 -10.55
CA TRP A 520 18.98 4.14 -9.97
C TRP A 520 18.05 3.21 -10.78
N HIS A 521 17.26 3.78 -11.69
CA HIS A 521 16.41 3.01 -12.60
C HIS A 521 17.12 2.61 -13.90
N ASP A 522 18.29 3.18 -14.17
CA ASP A 522 19.09 2.99 -15.38
C ASP A 522 20.38 2.21 -15.09
N ASP A 523 21.07 1.80 -16.16
CA ASP A 523 22.48 1.42 -16.06
C ASP A 523 23.32 2.65 -15.66
N ASN A 524 24.16 2.51 -14.64
CA ASN A 524 24.93 3.64 -14.11
C ASN A 524 26.26 3.20 -13.48
N VAL A 525 27.15 4.17 -13.28
CA VAL A 525 28.39 4.02 -12.52
C VAL A 525 28.49 5.13 -11.48
N ASP A 526 28.62 4.76 -10.22
CA ASP A 526 28.94 5.67 -9.12
C ASP A 526 30.45 5.80 -8.93
N VAL A 527 30.97 7.02 -9.00
CA VAL A 527 32.30 7.40 -8.53
C VAL A 527 32.18 7.89 -7.10
N LEU A 528 32.86 7.22 -6.18
CA LEU A 528 32.81 7.47 -4.75
C LEU A 528 34.18 7.98 -4.29
N LEU A 529 34.26 9.20 -3.77
CA LEU A 529 35.53 9.82 -3.35
C LEU A 529 35.38 10.39 -1.94
N SER A 530 36.21 9.97 -1.00
CA SER A 530 36.26 10.64 0.30
C SER A 530 37.08 11.92 0.23
N ARG A 531 36.84 12.80 1.20
CA ARG A 531 37.60 14.03 1.35
C ARG A 531 39.06 13.77 1.76
N ASP A 532 39.31 12.72 2.56
CA ASP A 532 40.58 12.43 3.23
C ASP A 532 40.86 10.90 3.19
N GLU A 533 41.83 10.37 3.95
CA GLU A 533 41.95 8.91 4.17
C GLU A 533 40.79 8.34 5.02
N ASP A 534 40.06 9.22 5.72
CA ASP A 534 38.81 8.90 6.37
C ASP A 534 37.75 8.61 5.30
N ALA A 535 37.01 7.52 5.48
CA ALA A 535 36.02 7.02 4.52
C ALA A 535 34.85 7.98 4.27
N GLU A 536 34.72 8.98 5.12
CA GLU A 536 33.44 9.49 5.53
C GLU A 536 33.71 10.92 6.07
N PRO A 537 33.13 11.99 5.52
CA PRO A 537 32.16 12.01 4.42
C PRO A 537 32.79 11.67 3.06
N TYR A 538 31.96 11.15 2.16
CA TYR A 538 32.34 10.90 0.76
C TYR A 538 31.35 11.52 -0.21
N TYR A 539 31.86 11.88 -1.38
CA TYR A 539 31.14 12.38 -2.53
C TYR A 539 30.73 11.19 -3.40
N GLN A 540 29.48 11.15 -3.83
CA GLN A 540 28.97 10.20 -4.81
C GLN A 540 28.60 10.94 -6.09
N LEU A 541 29.13 10.48 -7.22
CA LEU A 541 28.82 10.98 -8.54
C LEU A 541 28.40 9.81 -9.43
N GLY A 542 27.10 9.67 -9.68
CA GLY A 542 26.51 8.64 -10.54
C GLY A 542 26.40 9.09 -11.99
N VAL A 543 27.02 8.38 -12.93
CA VAL A 543 27.02 8.68 -14.36
C VAL A 543 26.30 7.58 -15.13
N THR A 544 25.39 7.96 -16.03
CA THR A 544 24.69 7.03 -16.94
C THR A 544 25.32 6.99 -18.34
N PRO A 545 25.02 5.98 -19.19
CA PRO A 545 25.42 5.96 -20.60
C PRO A 545 24.96 7.17 -21.44
N LYS A 546 24.02 7.97 -20.94
CA LYS A 546 23.55 9.21 -21.57
C LYS A 546 24.19 10.47 -20.98
N ALA A 547 25.27 10.32 -20.22
CA ALA A 547 25.94 11.39 -19.47
C ALA A 547 25.01 12.14 -18.51
N ALA A 548 23.91 11.51 -18.06
CA ALA A 548 23.16 12.03 -16.92
C ALA A 548 24.03 11.88 -15.67
N LEU A 549 24.20 12.98 -14.93
CA LEU A 549 25.03 13.05 -13.73
C LEU A 549 24.13 13.21 -12.51
N PHE A 550 24.25 12.30 -11.57
CA PHE A 550 23.70 12.43 -10.23
C PHE A 550 24.86 12.75 -9.29
N ASP A 551 24.77 13.76 -8.44
CA ASP A 551 25.83 14.05 -7.47
C ASP A 551 25.26 14.34 -6.06
N GLN A 552 25.97 13.88 -5.03
CA GLN A 552 25.62 14.13 -3.62
C GLN A 552 26.81 13.94 -2.68
N VAL A 553 26.71 14.49 -1.47
CA VAL A 553 27.66 14.22 -0.36
C VAL A 553 26.98 13.36 0.70
N LYS A 554 27.65 12.29 1.13
CA LYS A 554 27.25 11.37 2.20
C LYS A 554 28.10 11.61 3.45
N GLN A 555 27.48 11.85 4.62
CA GLN A 555 28.17 12.05 5.91
C GLN A 555 27.60 11.11 6.99
N THR A 556 28.42 10.71 7.97
CA THR A 556 28.04 9.78 9.07
C THR A 556 27.24 10.40 10.20
N ASP A 557 27.40 11.69 10.44
CA ASP A 557 26.87 12.35 11.62
C ASP A 557 26.00 13.54 11.22
N ARG A 558 24.70 13.39 11.52
CA ARG A 558 23.64 14.39 11.34
C ARG A 558 23.20 14.58 9.89
N SER A 559 21.94 14.23 9.64
CA SER A 559 21.17 14.58 8.46
C SER A 559 21.53 13.96 7.12
N GLY A 560 20.53 13.34 6.51
CA GLY A 560 20.68 12.63 5.25
C GLY A 560 20.94 13.61 4.12
N ASP A 561 22.02 13.35 3.36
CA ASP A 561 22.44 14.05 2.14
C ASP A 561 22.68 15.56 2.34
N ARG A 562 23.63 16.15 1.61
CA ARG A 562 23.71 17.62 1.48
C ARG A 562 22.87 18.06 0.27
N PRO A 563 21.56 18.37 0.41
CA PRO A 563 20.77 18.86 -0.72
C PRO A 563 21.33 20.18 -1.23
N GLY A 564 21.68 20.25 -2.52
CA GLY A 564 22.18 21.45 -3.19
C GLY A 564 23.71 21.52 -3.36
N TRP A 565 24.48 20.54 -2.88
CA TRP A 565 25.86 20.40 -3.33
C TRP A 565 25.85 19.88 -4.76
N SER A 566 26.44 20.63 -5.69
CA SER A 566 26.80 20.12 -7.01
C SER A 566 28.30 19.93 -7.07
N SER A 567 28.70 18.85 -7.73
CA SER A 567 30.09 18.59 -8.06
C SER A 567 30.66 19.61 -9.04
N ASP A 568 29.81 20.35 -9.76
CA ASP A 568 30.17 21.13 -10.95
C ASP A 568 30.98 20.34 -11.99
N ALA A 569 30.98 19.00 -11.90
CA ALA A 569 31.80 18.16 -12.74
C ALA A 569 31.38 18.25 -14.21
N GLU A 570 32.37 18.33 -15.07
CA GLU A 570 32.18 18.19 -16.52
C GLU A 570 32.18 16.70 -16.84
N VAL A 571 31.13 16.20 -17.49
CA VAL A 571 30.99 14.79 -17.83
C VAL A 571 30.55 14.63 -19.27
N ALA A 572 31.14 13.66 -19.96
CA ALA A 572 30.72 13.21 -21.27
C ALA A 572 30.75 11.68 -21.31
N ALA A 573 29.80 11.09 -22.05
CA ALA A 573 29.69 9.64 -22.18
C ALA A 573 29.62 9.26 -23.67
N TYR A 574 30.23 8.13 -23.99
CA TYR A 574 30.27 7.55 -25.33
C TYR A 574 29.75 6.12 -25.28
N VAL A 575 28.85 5.76 -26.20
CA VAL A 575 28.33 4.40 -26.34
C VAL A 575 28.83 3.84 -27.67
N ALA A 576 29.58 2.75 -27.60
CA ALA A 576 30.08 1.97 -28.74
C ALA A 576 29.29 0.66 -28.88
N ASP A 577 29.68 -0.19 -29.84
CA ASP A 577 28.97 -1.44 -30.13
C ASP A 577 29.13 -2.54 -29.06
N ARG A 578 30.16 -2.45 -28.20
CA ARG A 578 30.49 -3.48 -27.19
C ARG A 578 30.82 -2.93 -25.80
N PHE A 579 30.79 -1.61 -25.66
CA PHE A 579 31.06 -0.93 -24.40
C PHE A 579 30.39 0.43 -24.40
N TRP A 580 30.26 1.01 -23.23
CA TRP A 580 30.12 2.45 -23.07
C TRP A 580 31.19 2.96 -22.13
N SER A 581 31.56 4.21 -22.28
CA SER A 581 32.55 4.88 -21.45
C SER A 581 32.08 6.26 -21.05
N PHE A 582 32.69 6.81 -20.02
CA PHE A 582 32.56 8.22 -19.70
C PHE A 582 33.87 8.77 -19.19
N GLU A 583 34.01 10.09 -19.33
CA GLU A 583 35.05 10.89 -18.71
C GLU A 583 34.38 11.92 -17.82
N ILE A 584 34.95 12.12 -16.63
CA ILE A 584 34.48 13.13 -15.70
C ILE A 584 35.67 13.92 -15.14
N ALA A 585 35.60 15.24 -15.25
CA ALA A 585 36.51 16.18 -14.60
C ALA A 585 35.83 16.75 -13.34
N ILE A 586 36.36 16.43 -12.17
CA ILE A 586 35.79 16.79 -10.87
C ILE A 586 36.65 17.90 -10.24
N PRO A 587 36.12 19.13 -10.11
CA PRO A 587 36.83 20.26 -9.51
C PRO A 587 37.27 20.00 -8.06
N TRP A 588 38.54 20.21 -7.74
CA TRP A 588 39.08 19.97 -6.40
C TRP A 588 38.45 20.85 -5.32
N ASP A 589 38.08 22.09 -5.66
CA ASP A 589 37.40 23.02 -4.75
C ASP A 589 36.02 22.52 -4.30
N ARG A 590 35.40 21.60 -5.06
CA ARG A 590 34.13 20.94 -4.71
C ARG A 590 34.29 19.68 -3.88
N VAL A 591 35.43 18.97 -3.99
CA VAL A 591 35.66 17.65 -3.38
C VAL A 591 36.83 17.60 -2.39
N GLY A 592 36.98 18.60 -1.52
CA GLY A 592 37.94 18.54 -0.41
C GLY A 592 39.29 19.21 -0.63
N GLY A 593 39.44 20.01 -1.69
CA GLY A 593 40.64 20.78 -2.01
C GLY A 593 41.69 20.00 -2.80
N THR A 594 42.64 20.72 -3.41
CA THR A 594 43.68 20.13 -4.25
C THR A 594 44.69 19.34 -3.40
N PRO A 595 44.96 18.05 -3.72
CA PRO A 595 45.90 17.24 -2.97
C PRO A 595 47.37 17.62 -3.23
N GLU A 596 48.25 17.32 -2.29
CA GLU A 596 49.70 17.35 -2.48
C GLU A 596 50.24 15.99 -2.98
N VAL A 597 51.44 16.02 -3.56
CA VAL A 597 52.12 14.79 -3.97
C VAL A 597 52.50 13.99 -2.73
N GLY A 598 52.01 12.77 -2.63
CA GLY A 598 52.19 11.88 -1.48
C GLY A 598 50.89 11.63 -0.70
N ASP A 599 49.88 12.48 -0.88
CA ASP A 599 48.59 12.34 -0.22
C ASP A 599 47.85 11.09 -0.71
N SER A 600 46.97 10.55 0.15
CA SER A 600 46.02 9.51 -0.24
C SER A 600 44.58 9.90 0.13
N ARG A 601 43.62 9.37 -0.62
CA ARG A 601 42.19 9.45 -0.32
C ARG A 601 41.51 8.13 -0.55
N ARG A 602 40.41 7.88 0.15
CA ARG A 602 39.56 6.72 -0.16
C ARG A 602 38.74 6.97 -1.40
N PHE A 603 38.62 5.93 -2.20
CA PHE A 603 38.01 6.01 -3.51
C PHE A 603 37.41 4.67 -3.90
N ASN A 604 36.28 4.70 -4.59
CA ASN A 604 35.68 3.52 -5.17
C ASN A 604 34.95 3.88 -6.46
N VAL A 605 34.79 2.88 -7.33
CA VAL A 605 33.92 2.96 -8.50
C VAL A 605 33.00 1.77 -8.43
N GLN A 606 31.70 2.01 -8.58
CA GLN A 606 30.66 1.00 -8.52
C GLN A 606 29.84 1.07 -9.80
N ARG A 607 29.62 -0.06 -10.48
CA ARG A 607 28.73 -0.14 -11.64
C ARG A 607 27.46 -0.88 -11.26
N LYS A 608 26.30 -0.34 -11.64
CA LYS A 608 25.03 -1.06 -11.71
C LYS A 608 24.75 -1.50 -13.14
N LEU A 609 24.73 -2.81 -13.37
CA LEU A 609 24.25 -3.42 -14.61
C LEU A 609 22.79 -3.86 -14.44
N LYS A 610 21.86 -3.13 -15.04
CA LYS A 610 20.43 -3.26 -14.74
C LYS A 610 19.84 -4.58 -15.23
N ARG A 611 20.25 -5.05 -16.42
CA ARG A 611 19.70 -6.27 -17.04
C ARG A 611 19.97 -7.54 -16.22
N LEU A 612 21.10 -7.58 -15.51
CA LEU A 612 21.52 -8.72 -14.68
C LEU A 612 21.21 -8.49 -13.20
N ASP A 613 20.63 -7.34 -12.86
CA ASP A 613 20.51 -6.83 -11.50
C ASP A 613 21.83 -6.93 -10.70
N GLU A 614 22.96 -6.71 -11.36
CA GLU A 614 24.30 -6.94 -10.82
C GLU A 614 24.96 -5.61 -10.37
N TYR A 615 25.71 -5.64 -9.26
CA TYR A 615 26.59 -4.55 -8.83
C TYR A 615 28.04 -5.03 -8.79
N SER A 616 28.95 -4.30 -9.44
CA SER A 616 30.39 -4.55 -9.37
C SER A 616 31.14 -3.34 -8.83
N PHE A 617 32.24 -3.57 -8.13
CA PHE A 617 32.95 -2.59 -7.32
C PHE A 617 34.46 -2.74 -7.56
N TRP A 618 35.18 -1.62 -7.66
CA TRP A 618 36.64 -1.67 -7.63
C TRP A 618 37.15 -2.19 -6.27
N SER A 619 36.49 -1.80 -5.18
CA SER A 619 36.68 -2.37 -3.85
C SER A 619 35.37 -2.96 -3.29
N PRO A 620 35.26 -4.30 -3.13
CA PRO A 620 34.04 -4.96 -2.65
C PRO A 620 33.63 -4.64 -1.21
N THR A 621 32.32 -4.62 -0.97
CA THR A 621 31.73 -4.24 0.33
C THR A 621 31.74 -5.37 1.35
N TYR A 622 31.63 -6.63 0.91
CA TYR A 622 31.44 -7.84 1.72
C TYR A 622 30.28 -7.75 2.73
N HIS A 623 29.28 -6.89 2.48
CA HIS A 623 28.16 -6.74 3.39
C HIS A 623 27.20 -7.93 3.30
N HIS A 624 26.72 -8.42 4.45
CA HIS A 624 25.84 -9.59 4.55
C HIS A 624 24.45 -9.35 3.95
N ASP A 625 23.99 -8.10 4.02
CA ASP A 625 22.83 -7.63 3.28
C ASP A 625 23.32 -7.05 1.94
N PRO A 626 22.99 -7.69 0.80
CA PRO A 626 23.41 -7.24 -0.53
C PRO A 626 22.76 -5.93 -0.96
N SER A 627 21.73 -5.45 -0.25
CA SER A 627 21.13 -4.13 -0.49
C SER A 627 21.97 -2.97 0.07
N TYR A 628 22.98 -3.26 0.91
CA TYR A 628 23.86 -2.26 1.50
C TYR A 628 25.08 -2.00 0.61
N LEU A 629 24.91 -1.12 -0.37
CA LEU A 629 25.86 -0.92 -1.47
C LEU A 629 27.04 -0.01 -1.12
N HIS A 630 26.89 0.94 -0.19
CA HIS A 630 27.95 1.89 0.15
C HIS A 630 28.49 1.61 1.56
N VAL A 631 29.59 0.87 1.63
CA VAL A 631 30.35 0.67 2.88
C VAL A 631 31.63 1.48 2.77
N ALA A 632 31.60 2.73 3.20
CA ALA A 632 32.69 3.68 2.95
C ALA A 632 34.02 3.21 3.58
N SER A 633 33.96 2.55 4.74
CA SER A 633 35.13 1.92 5.40
C SER A 633 35.83 0.85 4.55
N ARG A 634 35.18 0.37 3.48
CA ARG A 634 35.70 -0.60 2.51
C ARG A 634 36.14 0.03 1.19
N PHE A 635 36.05 1.35 1.00
CA PHE A 635 36.57 1.98 -0.20
C PHE A 635 38.09 1.77 -0.32
N GLY A 636 38.57 1.61 -1.55
CA GLY A 636 39.99 1.51 -1.89
C GLY A 636 40.72 2.82 -1.64
N ILE A 637 42.02 2.88 -1.95
CA ILE A 637 42.87 4.06 -1.69
C ILE A 637 43.50 4.52 -3.00
N ILE A 638 43.38 5.81 -3.33
CA ILE A 638 44.16 6.44 -4.41
C ILE A 638 45.30 7.26 -3.80
N ARG A 639 46.50 7.18 -4.38
CA ARG A 639 47.69 7.93 -3.95
C ARG A 639 48.15 8.92 -5.02
N PHE A 640 48.27 10.19 -4.68
CA PHE A 640 48.64 11.25 -5.60
C PHE A 640 50.16 11.29 -5.82
N VAL A 641 50.61 11.11 -7.06
CA VAL A 641 52.04 11.01 -7.40
C VAL A 641 52.43 11.94 -8.54
N ARG A 642 53.70 12.38 -8.59
CA ARG A 642 54.24 13.10 -9.76
C ARG A 642 54.41 12.16 -10.95
N ALA A 643 54.23 12.69 -12.15
CA ALA A 643 54.74 12.05 -13.36
C ALA A 643 56.27 11.88 -13.24
N ARG A 644 56.81 10.72 -13.65
CA ARG A 644 58.27 10.51 -13.69
C ARG A 644 58.89 11.43 -14.75
N ALA A 645 60.00 12.09 -14.42
CA ALA A 645 60.67 13.08 -15.26
C ALA A 645 61.12 12.56 -16.64
N ASP A 646 61.28 11.24 -16.80
CA ASP A 646 61.70 10.61 -18.06
C ASP A 646 60.54 10.32 -19.04
N SER A 647 59.29 10.62 -18.67
CA SER A 647 58.08 10.25 -19.44
C SER A 647 57.54 11.34 -20.38
N VAL A 648 58.36 12.34 -20.73
CA VAL A 648 57.99 13.46 -21.63
C VAL A 648 58.42 13.18 -23.07
N ARG A 649 57.82 12.19 -23.73
CA ARG A 649 57.76 12.08 -25.20
C ARG A 649 56.43 11.41 -25.59
N GLY A 650 55.57 12.13 -26.31
CA GLY A 650 54.27 11.62 -26.76
C GLY A 650 54.39 10.67 -27.97
N GLY A 651 53.44 9.73 -28.05
CA GLY A 651 53.20 8.85 -29.19
C GLY A 651 54.20 7.70 -29.32
N PHE A 652 54.07 6.67 -28.48
CA PHE A 652 54.83 5.44 -28.68
C PHE A 652 54.21 4.60 -29.81
N SER A 653 55.02 4.19 -30.78
CA SER A 653 54.65 3.10 -31.70
C SER A 653 55.05 1.77 -31.08
N CYS A 654 54.20 0.75 -31.19
CA CYS A 654 54.44 -0.60 -30.68
C CYS A 654 55.71 -1.19 -31.32
N SER A 655 56.79 -1.32 -30.57
CA SER A 655 58.07 -1.87 -31.08
C SER A 655 58.18 -3.38 -30.92
N GLY A 656 57.30 -4.00 -30.13
CA GLY A 656 57.24 -5.45 -29.89
C GLY A 656 56.12 -5.80 -28.90
N ILE A 657 55.71 -7.07 -28.86
CA ILE A 657 54.74 -7.62 -27.90
C ILE A 657 55.41 -8.77 -27.14
N GLU A 658 55.47 -8.67 -25.82
CA GLU A 658 55.98 -9.71 -24.91
C GLU A 658 54.79 -10.26 -24.10
N ILE A 659 54.65 -11.59 -23.99
CA ILE A 659 53.59 -12.24 -23.20
C ILE A 659 54.24 -13.06 -22.09
N GLU A 660 53.74 -12.92 -20.87
CA GLU A 660 54.18 -13.68 -19.70
C GLU A 660 52.99 -14.19 -18.87
N GLY A 661 53.23 -15.21 -18.05
CA GLY A 661 52.23 -15.78 -17.14
C GLY A 661 51.28 -16.83 -17.77
N ASN A 662 51.34 -17.03 -19.08
CA ASN A 662 50.66 -18.14 -19.75
C ASN A 662 51.47 -19.46 -19.63
N SER A 663 50.75 -20.58 -19.50
CA SER A 663 51.30 -21.93 -19.33
C SER A 663 50.49 -22.96 -20.14
N ALA A 664 49.17 -23.00 -19.97
CA ALA A 664 48.24 -23.91 -20.66
C ALA A 664 47.62 -23.31 -21.93
N VAL A 665 47.59 -21.99 -22.07
CA VAL A 665 47.18 -21.26 -23.28
C VAL A 665 48.41 -20.92 -24.13
N PRO A 666 48.50 -21.37 -25.40
CA PRO A 666 49.61 -21.04 -26.29
C PRO A 666 49.71 -19.53 -26.57
N SER A 667 50.93 -18.98 -26.56
CA SER A 667 51.16 -17.55 -26.84
C SER A 667 50.66 -17.12 -28.23
N GLU A 668 50.62 -18.03 -29.21
CA GLU A 668 50.06 -17.76 -30.55
C GLU A 668 48.57 -17.43 -30.52
N GLU A 669 47.82 -18.04 -29.60
CA GLU A 669 46.37 -17.85 -29.45
C GLU A 669 46.08 -16.49 -28.78
N ILE A 670 46.91 -16.12 -27.81
CA ILE A 670 46.94 -14.78 -27.21
C ILE A 670 47.29 -13.73 -28.27
N LEU A 671 48.36 -13.96 -29.05
CA LEU A 671 48.79 -13.04 -30.13
C LEU A 671 47.72 -12.86 -31.21
N ALA A 672 46.98 -13.92 -31.55
CA ALA A 672 45.93 -13.87 -32.55
C ALA A 672 44.71 -13.04 -32.11
N ALA A 673 44.45 -12.97 -30.80
CA ALA A 673 43.35 -12.19 -30.23
C ALA A 673 43.68 -10.69 -30.11
N ILE A 674 44.97 -10.32 -30.04
CA ILE A 674 45.38 -8.92 -29.85
C ILE A 674 45.08 -8.10 -31.12
N PRO A 675 44.30 -7.00 -31.02
CA PRO A 675 43.99 -6.14 -32.17
C PRO A 675 45.17 -5.28 -32.66
N LEU A 676 46.26 -5.19 -31.88
CA LEU A 676 47.44 -4.36 -32.17
C LEU A 676 48.57 -5.15 -32.85
N LYS A 677 49.30 -4.49 -33.75
CA LYS A 677 50.49 -5.01 -34.43
C LYS A 677 51.72 -4.13 -34.16
N VAL A 678 52.90 -4.70 -34.35
CA VAL A 678 54.16 -3.96 -34.30
C VAL A 678 54.13 -2.84 -35.36
N GLY A 679 54.33 -1.60 -34.91
CA GLY A 679 54.22 -0.37 -35.70
C GLY A 679 52.98 0.47 -35.41
N ASP A 680 51.94 -0.10 -34.79
CA ASP A 680 50.71 0.62 -34.47
C ASP A 680 50.91 1.62 -33.32
N ALA A 681 50.07 2.65 -33.26
CA ALA A 681 50.09 3.63 -32.18
C ALA A 681 49.57 3.03 -30.87
N LEU A 682 50.28 3.25 -29.77
CA LEU A 682 49.93 2.75 -28.44
C LEU A 682 49.13 3.81 -27.66
N THR A 683 47.84 3.97 -27.97
CA THR A 683 46.93 4.88 -27.26
C THR A 683 46.30 4.23 -26.03
N GLY A 684 45.74 5.04 -25.11
CA GLY A 684 45.00 4.54 -23.94
C GLY A 684 43.87 3.57 -24.31
N GLU A 685 43.05 3.97 -25.29
CA GLU A 685 41.97 3.14 -25.85
C GLU A 685 42.49 1.82 -26.43
N ALA A 686 43.57 1.87 -27.22
CA ALA A 686 44.15 0.68 -27.84
C ALA A 686 44.64 -0.34 -26.80
N LEU A 687 45.17 0.12 -25.66
CA LEU A 687 45.57 -0.77 -24.56
C LEU A 687 44.35 -1.39 -23.88
N MET A 688 43.25 -0.65 -23.72
CA MET A 688 42.00 -1.20 -23.19
C MET A 688 41.36 -2.20 -24.13
N ASP A 689 41.45 -1.98 -25.45
CA ASP A 689 40.97 -2.91 -26.48
C ASP A 689 41.76 -4.23 -26.47
N VAL A 690 43.07 -4.19 -26.23
CA VAL A 690 43.88 -5.40 -26.03
C VAL A 690 43.40 -6.16 -24.79
N GLU A 691 43.29 -5.48 -23.65
CA GLU A 691 42.79 -6.11 -22.43
C GLU A 691 41.37 -6.70 -22.63
N ASP A 692 40.49 -6.02 -23.36
CA ASP A 692 39.14 -6.49 -23.69
C ASP A 692 39.17 -7.73 -24.58
N ALA A 693 40.01 -7.75 -25.62
CA ALA A 693 40.14 -8.88 -26.53
C ALA A 693 40.74 -10.13 -25.86
N LEU A 694 41.65 -9.93 -24.89
CA LEU A 694 42.18 -11.02 -24.09
C LEU A 694 41.17 -11.53 -23.06
N TRP A 695 40.33 -10.65 -22.52
CA TRP A 695 39.22 -11.06 -21.67
C TRP A 695 38.18 -11.89 -22.42
N ASP A 696 37.96 -11.61 -23.71
CA ASP A 696 37.08 -12.38 -24.60
C ASP A 696 37.50 -13.84 -24.78
N LEU A 697 38.76 -14.15 -24.54
CA LEU A 697 39.24 -15.53 -24.56
C LEU A 697 38.72 -16.35 -23.38
N ARG A 698 38.25 -15.71 -22.29
CA ARG A 698 37.64 -16.36 -21.11
C ARG A 698 38.54 -17.36 -20.38
N TRP A 699 39.84 -17.37 -20.67
CA TRP A 699 40.82 -18.30 -20.09
C TRP A 699 41.68 -17.70 -18.99
N PHE A 700 41.53 -16.41 -18.69
CA PHE A 700 42.40 -15.71 -17.75
C PHE A 700 41.59 -15.16 -16.59
N SER A 701 42.04 -15.44 -15.37
CA SER A 701 41.57 -14.89 -14.10
C SER A 701 42.02 -13.43 -13.88
N ASP A 702 43.14 -13.05 -14.51
CA ASP A 702 43.73 -11.71 -14.47
C ASP A 702 44.47 -11.44 -15.79
N VAL A 703 44.40 -10.20 -16.27
CA VAL A 703 45.07 -9.73 -17.49
C VAL A 703 45.63 -8.34 -17.21
N ASP A 704 46.95 -8.22 -17.21
CA ASP A 704 47.69 -6.97 -17.11
C ASP A 704 48.33 -6.64 -18.45
N VAL A 705 48.11 -5.42 -18.92
CA VAL A 705 48.77 -4.86 -20.10
C VAL A 705 49.55 -3.61 -19.68
N ALA A 706 50.87 -3.67 -19.85
CA ALA A 706 51.81 -2.61 -19.48
C ALA A 706 52.72 -2.24 -20.65
N LEU A 707 53.35 -1.07 -20.56
CA LEU A 707 54.35 -0.60 -21.53
C LEU A 707 55.75 -0.67 -20.92
N LYS A 708 56.71 -1.16 -21.71
CA LYS A 708 58.13 -1.25 -21.37
C LYS A 708 58.94 -0.43 -22.37
N ASP A 709 59.79 0.46 -21.86
CA ASP A 709 60.58 1.40 -22.69
C ASP A 709 61.54 0.66 -23.65
N ALA A 710 61.67 1.19 -24.88
CA ALA A 710 62.64 0.72 -25.88
C ALA A 710 63.35 1.90 -26.58
N GLU A 711 64.51 1.67 -27.21
CA GLU A 711 65.30 2.73 -27.88
C GLU A 711 64.53 3.48 -29.00
N LYS A 712 63.51 2.83 -29.60
CA LYS A 712 62.58 3.42 -30.58
C LYS A 712 61.17 2.84 -30.38
N GLY A 713 60.34 3.50 -29.57
CA GLY A 713 58.96 3.08 -29.29
C GLY A 713 58.82 2.42 -27.91
N ALA A 714 57.75 1.66 -27.70
CA ALA A 714 57.51 0.90 -26.47
C ALA A 714 57.11 -0.54 -26.79
N VAL A 715 57.55 -1.48 -25.95
CA VAL A 715 57.15 -2.90 -25.99
C VAL A 715 55.89 -3.07 -25.14
N LEU A 716 54.87 -3.69 -25.72
CA LEU A 716 53.64 -4.07 -25.03
C LEU A 716 53.90 -5.35 -24.23
N LEU A 717 53.93 -5.26 -22.90
CA LEU A 717 54.05 -6.40 -22.01
C LEU A 717 52.65 -6.84 -21.55
N ILE A 718 52.29 -8.09 -21.82
CA ILE A 718 51.01 -8.68 -21.48
C ILE A 718 51.26 -9.79 -20.46
N SER A 719 50.86 -9.57 -19.22
CA SER A 719 50.97 -10.54 -18.14
C SER A 719 49.59 -11.13 -17.87
N VAL A 720 49.41 -12.44 -18.07
CA VAL A 720 48.13 -13.12 -17.84
C VAL A 720 48.23 -14.12 -16.70
N LYS A 721 47.12 -14.35 -16.00
CA LYS A 721 46.99 -15.44 -15.02
C LYS A 721 45.86 -16.35 -15.45
N GLU A 722 46.17 -17.56 -15.90
CA GLU A 722 45.18 -18.51 -16.41
C GLU A 722 44.19 -18.97 -15.33
N ASP A 723 42.90 -19.06 -15.71
CA ASP A 723 41.86 -19.72 -14.93
C ASP A 723 42.03 -21.25 -15.04
N PRO A 724 41.83 -22.02 -13.95
CA PRO A 724 41.83 -23.47 -14.03
C PRO A 724 40.71 -23.96 -14.96
N THR A 725 41.08 -24.64 -16.06
CA THR A 725 40.11 -25.20 -17.01
C THR A 725 40.03 -26.72 -16.92
N VAL A 726 38.83 -27.26 -17.05
CA VAL A 726 38.55 -28.69 -17.23
C VAL A 726 38.19 -28.98 -18.68
N ALA A 727 38.72 -30.08 -19.22
CA ALA A 727 38.38 -30.55 -20.56
C ALA A 727 37.19 -31.51 -20.50
N VAL A 728 36.00 -31.01 -20.81
CA VAL A 728 34.77 -31.79 -20.81
C VAL A 728 34.63 -32.46 -22.17
N ALA A 729 34.82 -33.78 -22.22
CA ALA A 729 34.60 -34.62 -23.40
C ALA A 729 33.13 -35.05 -23.55
N LYS A 730 32.40 -35.19 -22.44
CA LYS A 730 31.00 -35.63 -22.43
C LYS A 730 30.23 -34.98 -21.28
N VAL A 731 28.99 -34.54 -21.54
CA VAL A 731 28.06 -34.04 -20.53
C VAL A 731 26.92 -35.05 -20.36
N GLU A 732 26.62 -35.43 -19.12
CA GLU A 732 25.48 -36.28 -18.74
C GLU A 732 24.62 -35.52 -17.72
N VAL A 733 23.29 -35.56 -17.86
CA VAL A 733 22.35 -35.07 -16.83
C VAL A 733 21.65 -36.29 -16.24
N VAL A 734 21.57 -36.34 -14.92
CA VAL A 734 20.99 -37.45 -14.16
C VAL A 734 19.88 -36.91 -13.25
N ASP A 735 18.82 -37.70 -13.08
CA ASP A 735 17.69 -37.48 -12.14
C ASP A 735 16.73 -36.29 -12.40
N GLY A 736 16.94 -35.49 -13.45
CA GLY A 736 15.97 -34.47 -13.90
C GLY A 736 14.95 -35.02 -14.91
N GLU A 737 13.66 -35.07 -14.55
CA GLU A 737 12.58 -35.57 -15.40
C GLU A 737 11.78 -34.43 -16.07
N ALA A 738 11.73 -33.25 -15.44
CA ALA A 738 10.93 -32.11 -15.92
C ALA A 738 11.46 -31.48 -17.21
N PHE A 739 12.79 -31.48 -17.41
CA PHE A 739 13.44 -30.92 -18.59
C PHE A 739 14.39 -31.93 -19.23
N SER A 740 14.31 -32.06 -20.57
CA SER A 740 15.19 -32.97 -21.31
C SER A 740 16.66 -32.51 -21.31
N LEU A 741 17.59 -33.46 -21.37
CA LEU A 741 19.04 -33.20 -21.53
C LEU A 741 19.32 -32.25 -22.71
N GLU A 742 18.66 -32.47 -23.84
CA GLU A 742 18.83 -31.67 -25.06
C GLU A 742 18.38 -30.22 -24.87
N GLU A 743 17.35 -30.00 -24.05
CA GLU A 743 16.87 -28.67 -23.72
C GLU A 743 17.81 -27.92 -22.78
N ILE A 744 18.33 -28.58 -21.75
CA ILE A 744 19.34 -28.03 -20.84
C ILE A 744 20.63 -27.69 -21.61
N GLN A 745 21.14 -28.63 -22.42
CA GLN A 745 22.37 -28.43 -23.21
C GLN A 745 22.23 -27.30 -24.22
N ARG A 746 21.10 -27.23 -24.93
CA ARG A 746 20.83 -26.18 -25.93
C ARG A 746 20.66 -24.81 -25.28
N ARG A 747 19.91 -24.73 -24.17
CA ARG A 747 19.57 -23.46 -23.51
C ARG A 747 20.76 -22.85 -22.78
N PHE A 748 21.69 -23.66 -22.29
CA PHE A 748 22.86 -23.20 -21.53
C PHE A 748 24.22 -23.47 -22.20
N ASN A 749 24.21 -23.90 -23.47
CA ASN A 749 25.38 -24.15 -24.31
C ASN A 749 26.43 -25.10 -23.71
N LEU A 750 25.99 -26.13 -22.98
CA LEU A 750 26.85 -27.18 -22.40
C LEU A 750 27.16 -28.25 -23.45
N LYS A 751 28.30 -28.12 -24.13
CA LYS A 751 28.80 -29.04 -25.19
C LYS A 751 30.22 -29.54 -24.88
N PRO A 752 30.75 -30.59 -25.52
CA PRO A 752 32.16 -30.96 -25.35
C PRO A 752 33.10 -29.77 -25.66
N GLY A 753 34.04 -29.48 -24.77
CA GLY A 753 34.91 -28.30 -24.83
C GLY A 753 35.73 -28.07 -23.55
N ARG A 754 36.56 -27.04 -23.54
CA ARG A 754 37.20 -26.55 -22.31
C ARG A 754 36.27 -25.59 -21.58
N TYR A 755 36.13 -25.76 -20.28
CA TYR A 755 35.35 -24.89 -19.41
C TYR A 755 36.20 -24.48 -18.21
N THR A 756 35.98 -23.27 -17.72
CA THR A 756 36.43 -22.91 -16.36
C THR A 756 35.50 -23.54 -15.31
N GLU A 757 35.99 -23.74 -14.08
CA GLU A 757 35.15 -24.20 -12.97
C GLU A 757 33.95 -23.25 -12.75
N GLU A 758 34.18 -21.94 -12.85
CA GLU A 758 33.14 -20.92 -12.68
C GLU A 758 32.06 -20.98 -13.78
N GLU A 759 32.42 -21.30 -15.03
CA GLU A 759 31.44 -21.48 -16.11
C GLU A 759 30.51 -22.66 -15.87
N LEU A 760 31.03 -23.74 -15.29
CA LEU A 760 30.27 -24.92 -14.94
C LEU A 760 29.38 -24.69 -13.71
N ASP A 761 29.88 -24.00 -12.68
CA ASP A 761 29.06 -23.61 -11.51
C ASP A 761 27.90 -22.71 -11.93
N ARG A 762 28.18 -21.66 -12.70
CA ARG A 762 27.13 -20.76 -13.21
C ARG A 762 26.14 -21.49 -14.12
N ALA A 763 26.59 -22.49 -14.88
CA ALA A 763 25.67 -23.31 -15.67
C ALA A 763 24.74 -24.13 -14.77
N CYS A 764 25.25 -24.69 -13.66
CA CYS A 764 24.43 -25.41 -12.68
C CYS A 764 23.45 -24.47 -11.98
N GLU A 765 23.88 -23.28 -11.55
CA GLU A 765 23.00 -22.26 -10.95
C GLU A 765 21.86 -21.86 -11.90
N ARG A 766 22.15 -21.68 -13.20
CA ARG A 766 21.11 -21.36 -14.20
C ARG A 766 20.14 -22.53 -14.44
N VAL A 767 20.62 -23.77 -14.37
CA VAL A 767 19.75 -24.95 -14.44
C VAL A 767 18.88 -25.02 -13.18
N GLU A 768 19.44 -24.79 -12.00
CA GLU A 768 18.69 -24.75 -10.74
C GLU A 768 17.61 -23.66 -10.77
N GLN A 769 17.96 -22.47 -11.26
CA GLN A 769 17.02 -21.36 -11.41
C GLN A 769 15.89 -21.69 -12.40
N LEU A 770 16.19 -22.38 -13.51
CA LEU A 770 15.17 -22.84 -14.47
C LEU A 770 14.12 -23.73 -13.79
N TYR A 771 14.55 -24.66 -12.95
CA TYR A 771 13.63 -25.52 -12.19
C TYR A 771 12.83 -24.72 -11.16
N ARG A 772 13.46 -23.79 -10.43
CA ARG A 772 12.77 -22.93 -9.46
C ARG A 772 11.72 -22.03 -10.11
N ASP A 773 12.05 -21.41 -11.24
CA ASP A 773 11.12 -20.57 -12.03
C ASP A 773 9.93 -21.38 -12.57
N ALA A 774 10.14 -22.66 -12.85
CA ALA A 774 9.09 -23.60 -13.25
C ALA A 774 8.26 -24.14 -12.07
N GLY A 775 8.53 -23.68 -10.84
CA GLY A 775 7.76 -24.02 -9.64
C GLY A 775 8.39 -25.09 -8.74
N TYR A 776 9.53 -25.67 -9.10
CA TYR A 776 10.28 -26.64 -8.29
C TYR A 776 11.15 -25.91 -7.26
N GLY A 777 10.52 -25.33 -6.24
CA GLY A 777 11.21 -24.46 -5.28
C GLY A 777 12.25 -25.16 -4.39
N MET A 778 12.29 -26.49 -4.41
CA MET A 778 13.30 -27.30 -3.71
C MET A 778 14.40 -27.82 -4.63
N ALA A 779 14.35 -27.49 -5.92
CA ALA A 779 15.31 -28.02 -6.86
C ALA A 779 16.73 -27.59 -6.48
N SER A 780 17.64 -28.56 -6.54
CA SER A 780 19.08 -28.36 -6.36
C SER A 780 19.83 -29.04 -7.50
N VAL A 781 20.90 -28.41 -7.96
CA VAL A 781 21.72 -28.94 -9.03
C VAL A 781 23.14 -29.07 -8.54
N SER A 782 23.71 -30.26 -8.70
CA SER A 782 25.10 -30.55 -8.37
C SER A 782 25.85 -31.05 -9.60
N ARG A 783 27.18 -30.93 -9.58
CA ARG A 783 28.03 -31.43 -10.64
C ARG A 783 29.18 -32.26 -10.10
N ASP A 784 29.58 -33.25 -10.88
CA ASP A 784 30.77 -34.09 -10.66
C ASP A 784 31.55 -34.19 -11.97
N PHE A 785 32.87 -34.00 -11.91
CA PHE A 785 33.75 -34.09 -13.08
C PHE A 785 34.80 -35.17 -12.89
N ASP A 786 34.80 -36.15 -13.80
CA ASP A 786 35.81 -37.20 -13.86
C ASP A 786 36.98 -36.79 -14.79
N PRO A 787 38.17 -36.50 -14.25
CA PRO A 787 39.31 -36.02 -15.03
C PRO A 787 39.90 -37.07 -15.98
N GLU A 788 39.73 -38.37 -15.70
CA GLU A 788 40.31 -39.44 -16.53
C GLU A 788 39.48 -39.66 -17.81
N SER A 789 38.16 -39.60 -17.69
CA SER A 789 37.24 -39.77 -18.82
C SER A 789 36.81 -38.44 -19.47
N GLY A 790 37.07 -37.30 -18.83
CA GLY A 790 36.58 -35.99 -19.24
C GLY A 790 35.06 -35.86 -19.13
N ARG A 791 34.41 -36.64 -18.27
CA ARG A 791 32.96 -36.70 -18.15
C ARG A 791 32.46 -35.73 -17.07
N LEU A 792 31.56 -34.82 -17.46
CA LEU A 792 30.81 -33.96 -16.56
C LEU A 792 29.42 -34.54 -16.33
N THR A 793 29.11 -34.88 -15.08
CA THR A 793 27.79 -35.33 -14.64
C THR A 793 27.10 -34.18 -13.91
N ILE A 794 25.93 -33.78 -14.37
CA ILE A 794 25.05 -32.80 -13.71
C ILE A 794 23.89 -33.57 -13.10
N THR A 795 23.79 -33.62 -11.79
CA THR A 795 22.71 -34.29 -11.09
C THR A 795 21.69 -33.24 -10.66
N VAL A 796 20.44 -33.40 -11.12
CA VAL A 796 19.33 -32.55 -10.74
C VAL A 796 18.46 -33.28 -9.73
N ASP A 797 18.37 -32.75 -8.51
CA ASP A 797 17.36 -33.16 -7.55
C ASP A 797 16.20 -32.16 -7.63
N GLU A 798 15.05 -32.59 -8.14
CA GLU A 798 13.83 -31.77 -8.25
C GLU A 798 13.20 -31.43 -6.89
N GLY A 799 13.66 -32.07 -5.82
CA GLY A 799 13.23 -31.83 -4.45
C GLY A 799 11.93 -32.56 -4.12
N ARG A 800 12.07 -33.67 -3.37
CA ARG A 800 10.92 -34.43 -2.85
C ARG A 800 10.63 -34.03 -1.41
N ILE A 801 9.34 -34.10 -1.06
CA ILE A 801 8.88 -33.90 0.32
C ILE A 801 9.21 -35.16 1.10
N GLU A 802 10.26 -35.14 1.90
CA GLU A 802 10.68 -36.27 2.73
C GLU A 802 9.80 -36.41 3.98
N GLU A 803 9.40 -35.29 4.57
CA GLU A 803 8.58 -35.25 5.78
C GLU A 803 7.57 -34.10 5.71
N ILE A 804 6.34 -34.35 6.17
CA ILE A 804 5.35 -33.28 6.37
C ILE A 804 5.24 -33.01 7.88
N ARG A 805 5.46 -31.77 8.29
CA ARG A 805 5.24 -31.29 9.66
C ARG A 805 4.09 -30.31 9.70
N ILE A 806 3.28 -30.37 10.74
CA ILE A 806 2.18 -29.45 10.97
C ILE A 806 2.43 -28.72 12.28
N GLU A 807 2.51 -27.40 12.21
CA GLU A 807 2.74 -26.54 13.37
C GLU A 807 1.58 -25.57 13.55
N GLY A 808 1.27 -25.26 14.80
CA GLY A 808 0.22 -24.29 15.16
C GLY A 808 -1.21 -24.88 15.24
N ALA A 809 -1.38 -26.15 14.88
CA ALA A 809 -2.62 -26.88 15.13
C ALA A 809 -2.76 -27.23 16.63
N ARG A 810 -3.77 -26.68 17.30
CA ARG A 810 -4.06 -26.88 18.74
C ARG A 810 -5.42 -27.54 18.98
N PHE A 811 -6.38 -27.36 18.09
CA PHE A 811 -7.79 -27.72 18.22
C PHE A 811 -8.28 -28.61 17.06
N VAL A 812 -7.71 -28.45 15.86
CA VAL A 812 -7.88 -29.35 14.72
C VAL A 812 -6.89 -30.50 14.88
N LYS A 813 -7.34 -31.74 14.67
CA LYS A 813 -6.42 -32.88 14.75
C LYS A 813 -5.50 -32.86 13.54
N GLU A 814 -4.23 -33.16 13.77
CA GLU A 814 -3.23 -33.25 12.70
C GLU A 814 -3.64 -34.28 11.63
N GLU A 815 -4.28 -35.38 12.02
CA GLU A 815 -4.85 -36.39 11.10
C GLU A 815 -5.85 -35.79 10.10
N ASP A 816 -6.72 -34.88 10.56
CA ASP A 816 -7.73 -34.22 9.70
C ASP A 816 -7.03 -33.29 8.69
N ILE A 817 -5.97 -32.60 9.12
CA ILE A 817 -5.15 -31.72 8.26
C ILE A 817 -4.45 -32.57 7.19
N ARG A 818 -3.81 -33.68 7.59
CA ARG A 818 -3.13 -34.59 6.65
C ARG A 818 -4.09 -35.22 5.65
N GLU A 819 -5.28 -35.65 6.07
CA GLU A 819 -6.29 -36.24 5.16
C GLU A 819 -6.76 -35.23 4.11
N GLN A 820 -6.94 -33.95 4.48
CA GLN A 820 -7.44 -32.90 3.57
C GLN A 820 -6.35 -32.23 2.73
N LEU A 821 -5.10 -32.22 3.20
CA LEU A 821 -3.98 -31.61 2.48
C LEU A 821 -3.73 -32.28 1.13
N GLY A 822 -3.96 -33.58 1.00
CA GLY A 822 -3.82 -34.30 -0.28
C GLY A 822 -2.38 -34.46 -0.78
N ILE A 823 -1.38 -33.96 -0.04
CA ILE A 823 0.06 -34.10 -0.33
C ILE A 823 0.62 -35.31 0.45
N ARG A 824 1.53 -36.07 -0.16
CA ARG A 824 2.16 -37.24 0.46
C ARG A 824 3.68 -37.10 0.56
N GLU A 825 4.25 -37.71 1.59
CA GLU A 825 5.70 -37.91 1.70
C GLU A 825 6.20 -38.77 0.51
N GLY A 826 7.35 -38.41 -0.05
CA GLY A 826 7.93 -38.93 -1.29
C GLY A 826 7.45 -38.25 -2.59
N GLN A 827 6.44 -37.38 -2.52
CA GLN A 827 5.96 -36.60 -3.66
C GLN A 827 6.91 -35.45 -4.01
N LEU A 828 6.99 -35.08 -5.29
CA LEU A 828 7.70 -33.89 -5.74
C LEU A 828 7.09 -32.61 -5.17
N TYR A 829 7.95 -31.69 -4.72
CA TYR A 829 7.52 -30.37 -4.29
C TYR A 829 7.35 -29.43 -5.49
N VAL A 830 6.10 -29.06 -5.77
CA VAL A 830 5.77 -28.01 -6.74
C VAL A 830 5.02 -26.92 -6.00
N ARG A 831 5.59 -25.71 -5.94
CA ARG A 831 5.10 -24.61 -5.11
C ARG A 831 3.62 -24.33 -5.31
N GLN A 832 3.20 -24.16 -6.56
CA GLN A 832 1.80 -23.87 -6.90
C GLN A 832 0.86 -25.00 -6.45
N GLY A 833 1.23 -26.26 -6.67
CA GLY A 833 0.40 -27.40 -6.25
C GLY A 833 0.25 -27.52 -4.73
N VAL A 834 1.29 -27.11 -3.98
CA VAL A 834 1.24 -27.07 -2.51
C VAL A 834 0.35 -25.92 -2.01
N GLU A 835 0.46 -24.74 -2.62
CA GLU A 835 -0.39 -23.58 -2.31
C GLU A 835 -1.88 -23.90 -2.59
N GLU A 836 -2.20 -24.49 -3.75
CA GLU A 836 -3.56 -24.93 -4.09
C GLU A 836 -4.11 -25.98 -3.13
N ALA A 837 -3.28 -26.93 -2.70
CA ALA A 837 -3.63 -27.94 -1.71
C ALA A 837 -3.92 -27.34 -0.33
N LEU A 838 -3.11 -26.36 0.11
CA LEU A 838 -3.32 -25.64 1.37
C LEU A 838 -4.60 -24.80 1.33
N ASP A 839 -4.89 -24.14 0.21
CA ASP A 839 -6.12 -23.37 0.01
C ASP A 839 -7.35 -24.29 -0.03
N GLY A 840 -7.27 -25.43 -0.71
CA GLY A 840 -8.31 -26.45 -0.72
C GLY A 840 -8.59 -27.02 0.68
N MET A 841 -7.53 -27.34 1.42
CA MET A 841 -7.61 -27.78 2.81
C MET A 841 -8.22 -26.70 3.70
N ASN A 842 -7.77 -25.45 3.60
CA ASN A 842 -8.27 -24.34 4.42
C ASN A 842 -9.76 -24.08 4.15
N ARG A 843 -10.19 -24.12 2.87
CA ARG A 843 -11.61 -24.01 2.48
C ARG A 843 -12.45 -25.16 3.06
N THR A 844 -11.92 -26.38 3.06
CA THR A 844 -12.65 -27.57 3.53
C THR A 844 -12.75 -27.62 5.05
N ILE A 845 -11.65 -27.31 5.76
CA ILE A 845 -11.61 -27.35 7.22
C ILE A 845 -12.26 -26.09 7.82
N GLY A 846 -12.06 -24.91 7.21
CA GLY A 846 -12.72 -23.65 7.55
C GLY A 846 -12.37 -23.07 8.93
N LYS A 847 -11.34 -23.59 9.60
CA LYS A 847 -11.00 -23.29 11.00
C LYS A 847 -9.66 -22.57 11.18
N PHE A 848 -8.98 -22.21 10.11
CA PHE A 848 -7.72 -21.48 10.20
C PHE A 848 -7.97 -20.00 9.87
N ARG A 849 -7.33 -19.10 10.63
CA ARG A 849 -7.23 -17.67 10.28
C ARG A 849 -6.21 -17.47 9.18
N GLU A 850 -5.12 -18.22 9.26
CA GLU A 850 -3.99 -18.14 8.33
C GLU A 850 -3.46 -19.56 8.11
N VAL A 851 -3.11 -19.86 6.87
CA VAL A 851 -2.42 -21.08 6.46
C VAL A 851 -1.24 -20.65 5.60
N SER A 852 -0.05 -21.10 5.95
CA SER A 852 1.15 -20.87 5.16
C SER A 852 2.05 -22.11 5.22
N HIS A 853 3.09 -22.13 4.40
CA HIS A 853 4.08 -23.20 4.43
C HIS A 853 5.49 -22.65 4.41
N ARG A 854 6.42 -23.46 4.94
CA ARG A 854 7.85 -23.29 4.76
C ARG A 854 8.44 -24.64 4.39
N VAL A 855 9.44 -24.60 3.52
CA VAL A 855 10.14 -25.82 3.09
C VAL A 855 11.62 -25.64 3.35
N ARG A 856 12.23 -26.64 3.99
CA ARG A 856 13.65 -26.66 4.29
C ARG A 856 14.13 -28.10 4.41
N ASP A 857 15.24 -28.44 3.74
CA ASP A 857 15.94 -29.73 3.86
C ASP A 857 14.99 -30.94 3.75
N GLY A 858 14.14 -31.01 2.70
CA GLY A 858 13.18 -32.11 2.52
C GLY A 858 11.88 -31.98 3.32
N VAL A 859 11.80 -31.10 4.31
CA VAL A 859 10.66 -31.00 5.24
C VAL A 859 9.68 -29.91 4.82
N LEU A 860 8.46 -30.30 4.47
CA LEU A 860 7.33 -29.38 4.28
C LEU A 860 6.67 -29.09 5.63
N THR A 861 6.91 -27.90 6.18
CA THR A 861 6.25 -27.44 7.41
C THR A 861 5.03 -26.61 7.05
N VAL A 862 3.85 -27.17 7.28
CA VAL A 862 2.56 -26.49 7.18
C VAL A 862 2.31 -25.73 8.48
N LEU A 863 2.27 -24.41 8.39
CA LEU A 863 1.97 -23.50 9.49
C LEU A 863 0.50 -23.16 9.45
N VAL A 864 -0.23 -23.51 10.50
CA VAL A 864 -1.64 -23.12 10.63
C VAL A 864 -1.85 -22.26 11.86
N THR A 865 -2.54 -21.14 11.69
CA THR A 865 -3.03 -20.33 12.80
C THR A 865 -4.51 -20.62 12.95
N GLU A 866 -4.89 -21.43 13.93
CA GLU A 866 -6.30 -21.76 14.16
C GLU A 866 -7.12 -20.58 14.68
N LYS A 867 -8.36 -20.48 14.21
CA LYS A 867 -9.39 -19.63 14.81
C LYS A 867 -9.60 -20.11 16.26
N PRO A 868 -9.56 -19.22 17.27
CA PRO A 868 -9.88 -19.60 18.64
C PRO A 868 -11.29 -20.23 18.68
N PRO A 869 -11.52 -21.33 19.42
CA PRO A 869 -12.82 -22.00 19.49
C PRO A 869 -13.96 -21.16 20.09
N PHE A 870 -13.69 -19.90 20.45
CA PHE A 870 -14.59 -18.98 21.16
C PHE A 870 -14.72 -17.59 20.52
N GLU A 871 -14.27 -17.41 19.28
CA GLU A 871 -14.50 -16.14 18.57
C GLU A 871 -15.95 -16.07 18.09
N SER A 872 -16.70 -15.09 18.61
CA SER A 872 -17.99 -14.69 18.03
C SER A 872 -17.69 -13.99 16.72
N ASP A 873 -18.22 -14.48 15.60
CA ASP A 873 -18.37 -13.64 14.42
C ASP A 873 -19.42 -12.59 14.83
N SER A 874 -18.93 -11.41 15.23
CA SER A 874 -19.73 -10.24 15.54
C SER A 874 -19.41 -9.18 14.49
N ASP A 875 -20.37 -8.89 13.61
CA ASP A 875 -20.26 -7.94 12.50
C ASP A 875 -21.30 -6.83 12.66
N PHE A 876 -21.24 -5.77 11.84
CA PHE A 876 -22.20 -4.66 11.87
C PHE A 876 -22.80 -4.41 10.50
N THR A 877 -24.11 -4.58 10.37
CA THR A 877 -24.84 -4.40 9.11
C THR A 877 -25.23 -2.94 8.92
N VAL A 878 -24.86 -2.38 7.76
CA VAL A 878 -25.33 -1.08 7.25
C VAL A 878 -25.97 -1.31 5.88
N ARG A 879 -27.23 -0.90 5.71
CA ARG A 879 -27.90 -0.96 4.39
C ARG A 879 -28.84 0.22 4.19
N PHE A 880 -29.16 0.52 2.93
CA PHE A 880 -30.10 1.59 2.58
C PHE A 880 -31.14 1.11 1.57
N ASN A 881 -32.42 1.39 1.81
CA ASN A 881 -33.45 1.22 0.78
C ASN A 881 -34.65 2.17 0.97
N ARG A 882 -35.56 2.15 -0.01
CA ARG A 882 -36.73 3.03 -0.05
C ARG A 882 -37.72 2.83 1.09
N VAL A 883 -37.72 1.68 1.77
CA VAL A 883 -38.67 1.40 2.87
C VAL A 883 -38.02 1.68 4.21
N GLU A 884 -36.85 1.10 4.45
CA GLU A 884 -36.11 1.18 5.71
C GLU A 884 -35.34 2.49 5.87
N GLY A 885 -35.14 3.27 4.80
CA GLY A 885 -34.16 4.35 4.82
C GLY A 885 -32.77 3.79 5.13
N LEU A 886 -32.01 4.48 5.98
CA LEU A 886 -30.80 3.93 6.58
C LEU A 886 -31.19 2.85 7.61
N PHE A 887 -30.52 1.70 7.57
CA PHE A 887 -30.63 0.64 8.55
C PHE A 887 -29.26 0.38 9.17
N LEU A 888 -29.20 0.32 10.51
CA LEU A 888 -27.97 0.08 11.29
C LEU A 888 -28.23 -0.99 12.36
N GLY A 889 -27.38 -2.01 12.44
CA GLY A 889 -27.56 -3.05 13.46
C GLY A 889 -26.44 -4.07 13.58
N PRO A 890 -26.15 -4.58 14.80
CA PRO A 890 -25.18 -5.65 14.98
C PRO A 890 -25.67 -7.01 14.43
N ASP A 891 -24.73 -7.82 13.99
CA ASP A 891 -24.88 -9.26 13.77
C ASP A 891 -23.98 -10.00 14.78
N LEU A 892 -24.57 -10.66 15.75
CA LEU A 892 -23.89 -11.30 16.86
C LEU A 892 -24.09 -12.81 16.79
N SER A 893 -23.02 -13.59 16.89
CA SER A 893 -23.14 -15.04 17.00
C SER A 893 -22.22 -15.62 18.07
N ALA A 894 -22.76 -16.48 18.93
CA ALA A 894 -22.04 -17.13 20.00
C ALA A 894 -22.02 -18.65 19.79
N ALA A 895 -20.83 -19.23 19.69
CA ALA A 895 -20.66 -20.68 19.66
C ALA A 895 -20.62 -21.27 21.08
N ALA A 896 -20.87 -22.57 21.18
CA ALA A 896 -20.88 -23.40 22.40
C ALA A 896 -21.84 -22.98 23.53
N VAL A 897 -22.86 -22.14 23.25
CA VAL A 897 -23.77 -21.57 24.27
C VAL A 897 -24.53 -22.63 25.09
N PHE A 898 -24.77 -23.81 24.51
CA PHE A 898 -25.43 -24.96 25.16
C PHE A 898 -24.65 -26.26 24.87
N GLY A 899 -23.33 -26.20 25.12
CA GLY A 899 -22.39 -27.30 24.99
C GLY A 899 -21.74 -27.40 23.60
N PRO A 900 -20.86 -28.40 23.37
CA PRO A 900 -20.10 -28.54 22.14
C PRO A 900 -21.01 -28.52 20.91
N GLN A 901 -20.63 -27.78 19.86
CA GLN A 901 -21.42 -27.65 18.63
C GLN A 901 -22.83 -27.02 18.79
N GLY A 902 -23.11 -26.32 19.90
CA GLY A 902 -24.25 -25.40 20.00
C GLY A 902 -23.90 -24.01 19.48
N LYS A 903 -24.83 -23.28 18.87
CA LYS A 903 -24.68 -21.90 18.39
C LYS A 903 -25.94 -21.11 18.75
N ALA A 904 -25.80 -19.94 19.35
CA ALA A 904 -26.86 -18.95 19.40
C ALA A 904 -26.47 -17.77 18.50
N TYR A 905 -27.44 -17.09 17.90
CA TYR A 905 -27.19 -15.93 17.05
C TYR A 905 -28.32 -14.91 17.21
N LEU A 906 -27.96 -13.65 17.11
CA LEU A 906 -28.85 -12.50 17.13
C LEU A 906 -28.32 -11.52 16.08
N SER A 907 -29.06 -11.30 15.02
CA SER A 907 -28.80 -10.21 14.08
C SER A 907 -29.99 -9.26 14.09
N GLY A 908 -29.76 -7.95 14.04
CA GLY A 908 -30.87 -7.00 14.10
C GLY A 908 -30.41 -5.57 14.27
N GLY A 909 -31.30 -4.64 13.95
CA GLY A 909 -30.99 -3.22 13.88
C GLY A 909 -32.23 -2.37 13.84
N TYR A 910 -32.01 -1.07 13.69
CA TYR A 910 -33.07 -0.09 13.62
C TYR A 910 -33.13 0.51 12.20
N GLY A 911 -34.32 0.46 11.59
CA GLY A 911 -34.58 1.09 10.30
C GLY A 911 -35.16 2.49 10.50
N PHE A 912 -34.39 3.53 10.19
CA PHE A 912 -34.77 4.93 10.43
C PHE A 912 -35.95 5.37 9.55
N GLY A 913 -36.05 4.80 8.36
CA GLY A 913 -37.17 4.99 7.44
C GLY A 913 -38.43 4.30 7.93
N THR A 914 -38.38 3.12 8.55
CA THR A 914 -39.59 2.45 9.08
C THR A 914 -39.97 2.86 10.50
N ASP A 915 -39.05 3.44 11.26
CA ASP A 915 -39.21 3.71 12.71
C ASP A 915 -39.53 2.43 13.48
N ALA A 916 -38.80 1.35 13.17
CA ALA A 916 -39.02 0.04 13.77
C ALA A 916 -37.70 -0.72 13.95
N TRP A 917 -37.62 -1.42 15.09
CA TRP A 917 -36.61 -2.43 15.33
C TRP A 917 -36.89 -3.66 14.49
N GLN A 918 -35.83 -4.26 13.95
CA GLN A 918 -35.89 -5.50 13.21
C GLN A 918 -34.83 -6.45 13.75
N TYR A 919 -35.12 -7.74 13.78
CA TYR A 919 -34.20 -8.72 14.33
C TYR A 919 -34.47 -10.13 13.80
N THR A 920 -33.46 -10.98 13.95
CA THR A 920 -33.50 -12.43 13.90
C THR A 920 -32.73 -12.96 15.10
N LEU A 921 -33.41 -13.69 15.97
CA LEU A 921 -32.83 -14.33 17.15
C LEU A 921 -33.01 -15.84 17.02
N GLY A 922 -31.92 -16.60 17.10
CA GLY A 922 -31.98 -18.05 16.95
C GLY A 922 -30.93 -18.83 17.71
N ALA A 923 -31.16 -20.14 17.76
CA ALA A 923 -30.26 -21.11 18.34
C ALA A 923 -30.24 -22.38 17.48
N GLU A 924 -29.08 -23.00 17.35
CA GLU A 924 -28.84 -24.23 16.59
C GLU A 924 -27.93 -25.17 17.38
N LYS A 925 -28.30 -26.44 17.49
CA LYS A 925 -27.43 -27.50 17.95
C LYS A 925 -27.01 -28.37 16.78
N SER A 926 -25.73 -28.68 16.71
CA SER A 926 -25.21 -29.63 15.74
C SER A 926 -24.59 -30.86 16.40
N TRP A 927 -24.57 -31.95 15.65
CA TRP A 927 -24.02 -33.25 16.00
C TRP A 927 -23.20 -33.78 14.82
N PHE A 928 -22.15 -34.52 15.14
CA PHE A 928 -21.19 -35.09 14.18
C PHE A 928 -20.34 -34.03 13.47
N ARG A 929 -19.11 -34.39 13.07
CA ARG A 929 -18.16 -33.47 12.41
C ARG A 929 -18.17 -33.58 10.89
N ARG A 930 -18.20 -34.81 10.33
CA ARG A 930 -18.14 -35.08 8.88
C ARG A 930 -19.50 -34.95 8.18
N TYR A 931 -20.57 -35.45 8.82
CA TYR A 931 -21.94 -35.36 8.33
C TYR A 931 -22.78 -34.54 9.31
N ARG A 932 -22.46 -33.24 9.38
CA ARG A 932 -23.01 -32.33 10.39
C ARG A 932 -24.54 -32.34 10.35
N LEU A 933 -25.15 -32.92 11.37
CA LEU A 933 -26.58 -32.88 11.61
C LEU A 933 -26.87 -31.66 12.49
N SER A 934 -27.80 -30.80 12.13
CA SER A 934 -28.14 -29.58 12.89
C SER A 934 -29.64 -29.45 13.08
N ILE A 935 -30.05 -29.03 14.26
CA ILE A 935 -31.44 -28.68 14.58
C ILE A 935 -31.40 -27.26 15.15
N GLY A 936 -32.19 -26.36 14.59
CA GLY A 936 -32.24 -24.99 15.06
C GLY A 936 -33.64 -24.41 15.04
N ALA A 937 -33.79 -23.31 15.76
CA ALA A 937 -35.00 -22.50 15.78
C ALA A 937 -34.64 -21.02 15.82
N ASN A 938 -35.45 -20.17 15.20
CA ASN A 938 -35.33 -18.73 15.29
C ASN A 938 -36.69 -18.04 15.34
N SER A 939 -36.68 -16.81 15.82
CA SER A 939 -37.76 -15.83 15.72
C SER A 939 -37.22 -14.58 15.04
N HIS A 940 -38.05 -13.93 14.24
CA HIS A 940 -37.64 -12.75 13.49
C HIS A 940 -38.79 -11.75 13.33
N ASP A 941 -38.44 -10.48 13.12
CA ASP A 941 -39.31 -9.39 12.65
C ASP A 941 -38.45 -8.51 11.73
N LEU A 942 -38.77 -8.49 10.44
CA LEU A 942 -37.90 -8.00 9.39
C LEU A 942 -38.69 -7.24 8.33
N VAL A 943 -38.06 -6.27 7.69
CA VAL A 943 -38.42 -5.82 6.35
C VAL A 943 -37.68 -6.71 5.36
N ASP A 944 -38.42 -7.60 4.70
CA ASP A 944 -37.89 -8.64 3.84
C ASP A 944 -38.21 -8.39 2.36
N THR A 945 -37.51 -9.10 1.47
CA THR A 945 -37.65 -8.99 0.02
C THR A 945 -37.47 -10.35 -0.67
N PRO A 946 -38.27 -10.67 -1.70
CA PRO A 946 -38.08 -11.88 -2.50
C PRO A 946 -37.00 -11.69 -3.58
N ASP A 947 -36.48 -10.47 -3.74
CA ASP A 947 -35.70 -10.04 -4.91
C ASP A 947 -34.18 -10.19 -4.73
N ARG A 948 -33.71 -10.79 -3.62
CA ARG A 948 -32.27 -10.98 -3.34
C ARG A 948 -31.53 -11.79 -4.40
N TRP A 949 -32.24 -12.62 -5.16
CA TRP A 949 -31.62 -13.41 -6.23
C TRP A 949 -31.34 -12.62 -7.51
N LYS A 950 -31.97 -11.45 -7.68
CA LYS A 950 -31.78 -10.54 -8.83
C LYS A 950 -30.65 -9.56 -8.57
N VAL A 951 -30.70 -8.89 -7.43
CA VAL A 951 -29.73 -7.88 -6.98
C VAL A 951 -29.46 -8.17 -5.52
N ASP A 952 -28.21 -8.19 -5.07
CA ASP A 952 -27.84 -8.42 -3.66
C ASP A 952 -28.02 -7.17 -2.78
N ASP A 953 -27.80 -7.31 -1.47
CA ASP A 953 -28.14 -6.28 -0.48
C ASP A 953 -27.26 -5.02 -0.62
N ASP A 954 -26.00 -5.19 -0.99
CA ASP A 954 -25.03 -4.11 -1.15
C ASP A 954 -25.28 -3.35 -2.47
N GLU A 955 -25.44 -4.07 -3.57
CA GLU A 955 -25.77 -3.51 -4.87
C GLU A 955 -27.13 -2.79 -4.82
N ALA A 956 -28.13 -3.38 -4.16
CA ALA A 956 -29.43 -2.74 -3.99
C ALA A 956 -29.34 -1.44 -3.19
N SER A 957 -28.49 -1.39 -2.15
CA SER A 957 -28.26 -0.18 -1.36
C SER A 957 -27.59 0.92 -2.19
N GLY A 958 -26.55 0.57 -2.96
CA GLY A 958 -25.89 1.51 -3.87
C GLY A 958 -26.82 2.05 -4.95
N LEU A 959 -27.65 1.18 -5.55
CA LEU A 959 -28.65 1.58 -6.54
C LEU A 959 -29.74 2.48 -5.93
N ALA A 960 -30.22 2.16 -4.73
CA ALA A 960 -31.19 2.98 -3.99
C ALA A 960 -30.65 4.38 -3.68
N ILE A 961 -29.39 4.48 -3.24
CA ILE A 961 -28.70 5.77 -3.06
C ILE A 961 -28.63 6.52 -4.39
N CYS A 962 -28.37 5.82 -5.50
CA CYS A 962 -28.36 6.43 -6.83
C CYS A 962 -29.75 6.82 -7.37
N GLY A 963 -30.82 6.46 -6.65
CA GLY A 963 -32.20 6.77 -7.01
C GLY A 963 -32.86 5.75 -7.94
N PHE A 964 -32.31 4.53 -8.01
CA PHE A 964 -32.93 3.35 -8.62
C PHE A 964 -33.54 2.46 -7.54
N GLU A 965 -34.67 1.82 -7.82
CA GLU A 965 -35.37 1.00 -6.82
C GLU A 965 -35.53 -0.44 -7.29
N PRO A 966 -34.48 -1.26 -7.17
CA PRO A 966 -34.41 -2.57 -7.80
C PRO A 966 -35.12 -3.68 -7.04
N ARG A 967 -35.88 -3.37 -5.97
CA ARG A 967 -36.48 -4.36 -5.06
C ARG A 967 -37.82 -3.93 -4.50
N ASP A 968 -38.69 -4.91 -4.25
CA ASP A 968 -39.94 -4.76 -3.51
C ASP A 968 -39.80 -5.33 -2.09
N TYR A 969 -40.40 -4.65 -1.12
CA TYR A 969 -40.23 -4.93 0.30
C TYR A 969 -41.58 -5.14 0.99
N PHE A 970 -41.60 -5.98 2.01
CA PHE A 970 -42.74 -6.20 2.89
C PHE A 970 -42.27 -6.49 4.31
N ARG A 971 -43.13 -6.31 5.31
CA ARG A 971 -42.79 -6.69 6.67
C ARG A 971 -43.14 -8.16 6.88
N ARG A 972 -42.25 -8.88 7.55
CA ARG A 972 -42.42 -10.29 7.91
C ARG A 972 -41.92 -10.55 9.32
N TRP A 973 -42.79 -11.08 10.18
CA TRP A 973 -42.40 -11.52 11.51
C TRP A 973 -42.96 -12.89 11.83
N GLY A 974 -42.20 -13.68 12.58
CA GLY A 974 -42.52 -15.08 12.73
C GLY A 974 -41.48 -15.90 13.45
N THR A 975 -41.59 -17.21 13.25
CA THR A 975 -40.69 -18.21 13.80
C THR A 975 -40.41 -19.30 12.78
N GLN A 976 -39.21 -19.86 12.86
CA GLN A 976 -38.80 -21.00 12.07
C GLN A 976 -38.17 -22.05 12.97
N VAL A 977 -38.50 -23.31 12.73
CA VAL A 977 -37.76 -24.46 13.26
C VAL A 977 -37.23 -25.25 12.08
N TYR A 978 -35.99 -25.71 12.15
CA TYR A 978 -35.36 -26.40 11.04
C TYR A 978 -34.44 -27.54 11.48
N TRP A 979 -34.29 -28.47 10.55
CA TRP A 979 -33.37 -29.58 10.54
C TRP A 979 -32.46 -29.42 9.32
N ALA A 980 -31.14 -29.45 9.50
CA ALA A 980 -30.17 -29.31 8.43
C ALA A 980 -29.10 -30.41 8.49
N GLN A 981 -28.86 -31.08 7.37
CA GLN A 981 -27.91 -32.18 7.23
C GLN A 981 -26.84 -31.81 6.21
N GLY A 982 -25.60 -31.68 6.68
CA GLY A 982 -24.41 -31.59 5.84
C GLY A 982 -24.04 -32.97 5.30
N LEU A 983 -23.88 -33.07 3.98
CA LEU A 983 -23.59 -34.30 3.25
C LEU A 983 -22.19 -34.26 2.60
N GLY A 984 -21.26 -33.53 3.21
CA GLY A 984 -19.90 -33.32 2.69
C GLY A 984 -19.92 -32.62 1.34
N VAL A 985 -19.30 -33.23 0.33
CA VAL A 985 -19.22 -32.69 -1.03
C VAL A 985 -20.59 -32.50 -1.68
N PHE A 986 -21.66 -33.15 -1.22
CA PHE A 986 -23.00 -33.00 -1.80
C PHE A 986 -23.78 -31.80 -1.25
N GLY A 987 -23.17 -30.98 -0.38
CA GLY A 987 -23.78 -29.78 0.16
C GLY A 987 -24.65 -30.02 1.39
N THR A 988 -25.63 -29.14 1.62
CA THR A 988 -26.51 -29.14 2.79
C THR A 988 -27.96 -29.30 2.38
N PHE A 989 -28.64 -30.27 2.98
CA PHE A 989 -30.08 -30.43 2.87
C PHE A 989 -30.75 -29.85 4.13
N LYS A 990 -31.77 -29.01 3.99
CA LYS A 990 -32.47 -28.38 5.12
C LYS A 990 -33.99 -28.50 4.99
N LEU A 991 -34.63 -29.08 5.99
CA LEU A 991 -36.07 -29.11 6.17
C LEU A 991 -36.47 -28.08 7.23
N SER A 992 -37.48 -27.26 6.96
CA SER A 992 -37.92 -26.19 7.88
C SER A 992 -39.43 -26.14 7.98
N TYR A 993 -39.94 -25.81 9.16
CA TYR A 993 -41.31 -25.37 9.38
C TYR A 993 -41.29 -23.89 9.74
N VAL A 994 -42.10 -23.09 9.06
CA VAL A 994 -42.10 -21.63 9.14
C VAL A 994 -43.51 -21.14 9.45
N GLN A 995 -43.63 -20.22 10.39
CA GLN A 995 -44.87 -19.51 10.71
C GLN A 995 -44.57 -18.01 10.72
N ASP A 996 -45.06 -17.32 9.69
CA ASP A 996 -44.81 -15.91 9.45
C ASP A 996 -46.13 -15.16 9.23
N GLU A 997 -46.19 -13.92 9.68
CA GLU A 997 -47.21 -12.93 9.31
C GLU A 997 -46.63 -11.97 8.26
N TYR A 998 -47.43 -11.59 7.27
CA TYR A 998 -47.04 -10.68 6.18
C TYR A 998 -47.90 -9.42 6.22
N GLU A 999 -47.27 -8.26 6.07
CA GLU A 999 -47.92 -6.95 6.05
C GLU A 999 -47.31 -6.06 4.95
N SER A 1000 -48.14 -5.28 4.27
CA SER A 1000 -47.69 -4.30 3.28
C SER A 1000 -46.99 -3.14 3.96
N VAL A 1001 -45.87 -2.70 3.38
CA VAL A 1001 -45.19 -1.49 3.84
C VAL A 1001 -45.34 -0.41 2.78
N SER A 1002 -46.24 0.54 3.02
CA SER A 1002 -46.57 1.61 2.07
C SER A 1002 -45.62 2.82 2.12
N LYS A 1003 -44.59 2.77 2.97
CA LYS A 1003 -43.67 3.90 3.21
C LYS A 1003 -42.57 3.93 2.14
N ASN A 1004 -42.38 5.08 1.50
CA ASN A 1004 -41.27 5.33 0.56
C ASN A 1004 -40.47 6.56 1.02
N THR A 1005 -39.20 6.37 1.32
CA THR A 1005 -38.24 7.46 1.53
C THR A 1005 -37.84 8.02 0.16
N ASN A 1006 -38.20 9.27 -0.11
CA ASN A 1006 -37.95 9.89 -1.43
C ASN A 1006 -36.50 10.38 -1.60
N TRP A 1007 -35.59 10.02 -0.69
CA TRP A 1007 -34.20 10.47 -0.72
C TRP A 1007 -33.37 9.69 -1.75
N SER A 1008 -32.51 10.39 -2.49
CA SER A 1008 -31.48 9.82 -3.37
C SER A 1008 -30.44 10.87 -3.75
N LEU A 1009 -29.26 10.44 -4.13
CA LEU A 1009 -28.12 11.29 -4.45
C LEU A 1009 -28.21 11.95 -5.83
N PHE A 1010 -28.59 11.21 -6.87
CA PHE A 1010 -28.58 11.69 -8.26
C PHE A 1010 -29.97 11.97 -8.84
N ASN A 1011 -31.03 11.31 -8.36
CA ASN A 1011 -32.36 11.32 -8.99
C ASN A 1011 -33.45 11.97 -8.11
N ARG A 1012 -33.19 13.18 -7.58
CA ARG A 1012 -34.09 13.86 -6.61
C ARG A 1012 -35.43 14.37 -7.20
N ARG A 1013 -35.52 14.56 -8.53
CA ARG A 1013 -36.65 15.25 -9.19
C ARG A 1013 -37.57 14.34 -10.01
N HIS A 1014 -37.27 13.04 -10.15
CA HIS A 1014 -38.16 12.10 -10.84
C HIS A 1014 -39.14 11.42 -9.86
N THR A 1015 -40.33 11.11 -10.35
CA THR A 1015 -41.29 10.24 -9.66
C THR A 1015 -40.72 8.83 -9.54
N LYS A 1016 -40.40 8.42 -8.31
CA LYS A 1016 -39.92 7.08 -7.98
C LYS A 1016 -41.05 6.06 -7.98
N ARG A 1017 -40.72 4.78 -8.17
CA ARG A 1017 -41.71 3.68 -8.20
C ARG A 1017 -42.23 3.46 -6.78
N LEU A 1018 -43.54 3.44 -6.57
CA LEU A 1018 -44.04 3.14 -5.22
C LEU A 1018 -43.76 1.68 -4.84
N ASN A 1019 -43.49 1.42 -3.55
CA ASN A 1019 -43.47 0.06 -3.03
C ASN A 1019 -44.86 -0.59 -3.17
N PRO A 1020 -44.98 -1.73 -3.89
CA PRO A 1020 -46.26 -2.39 -4.08
C PRO A 1020 -46.75 -3.03 -2.77
N SER A 1021 -48.07 -3.10 -2.59
CA SER A 1021 -48.68 -3.88 -1.52
C SER A 1021 -48.49 -5.38 -1.76
N VAL A 1022 -48.49 -6.16 -0.67
CA VAL A 1022 -48.44 -7.63 -0.73
C VAL A 1022 -49.76 -8.22 -0.25
N ASP A 1023 -49.97 -9.52 -0.49
CA ASP A 1023 -51.11 -10.22 0.10
C ASP A 1023 -50.81 -10.47 1.59
N GLU A 1024 -51.56 -9.79 2.45
CA GLU A 1024 -51.37 -9.81 3.91
C GLU A 1024 -52.00 -11.04 4.56
N GLY A 1025 -51.41 -11.48 5.67
CA GLY A 1025 -51.94 -12.58 6.48
C GLY A 1025 -50.88 -13.56 6.96
N ARG A 1026 -51.36 -14.63 7.60
CA ARG A 1026 -50.53 -15.63 8.28
C ARG A 1026 -50.17 -16.77 7.35
N MET A 1027 -48.90 -16.88 7.01
CA MET A 1027 -48.36 -18.00 6.25
C MET A 1027 -47.73 -19.04 7.17
N LYS A 1028 -48.22 -20.28 7.11
CA LYS A 1028 -47.57 -21.44 7.72
C LYS A 1028 -47.19 -22.43 6.65
N SER A 1029 -45.91 -22.80 6.60
CA SER A 1029 -45.37 -23.62 5.53
C SER A 1029 -44.30 -24.60 5.99
N ALA A 1030 -44.19 -25.71 5.27
CA ALA A 1030 -43.05 -26.61 5.33
C ALA A 1030 -42.16 -26.39 4.10
N LYS A 1031 -40.85 -26.26 4.32
CA LYS A 1031 -39.84 -26.01 3.28
C LYS A 1031 -38.79 -27.10 3.28
N ALA A 1032 -38.42 -27.60 2.11
CA ALA A 1032 -37.26 -28.45 1.91
C ALA A 1032 -36.31 -27.74 0.95
N SER A 1033 -35.06 -27.57 1.33
CA SER A 1033 -34.05 -26.88 0.53
C SER A 1033 -32.78 -27.70 0.43
N TRP A 1034 -32.10 -27.59 -0.70
CA TRP A 1034 -30.81 -28.21 -0.96
C TRP A 1034 -29.88 -27.18 -1.58
N SER A 1035 -28.73 -26.96 -0.93
CA SER A 1035 -27.71 -26.03 -1.40
C SER A 1035 -26.36 -26.73 -1.52
N PHE A 1036 -25.68 -26.51 -2.62
CA PHE A 1036 -24.37 -27.10 -2.93
C PHE A 1036 -23.49 -26.04 -3.60
N LEU A 1037 -22.23 -25.95 -3.15
CA LEU A 1037 -21.18 -25.14 -3.74
C LEU A 1037 -19.93 -26.03 -3.86
N HIS A 1038 -19.35 -26.12 -5.05
CA HIS A 1038 -18.15 -26.93 -5.30
C HIS A 1038 -17.09 -26.13 -6.06
N ASN A 1039 -15.92 -26.02 -5.44
CA ASN A 1039 -14.72 -25.34 -5.94
C ASN A 1039 -14.98 -23.91 -6.45
N ASP A 1040 -15.97 -23.20 -5.90
CA ASP A 1040 -16.41 -21.87 -6.33
C ASP A 1040 -16.87 -21.77 -7.81
N CYS A 1041 -16.93 -22.91 -8.51
CA CYS A 1041 -17.30 -23.02 -9.91
C CYS A 1041 -18.73 -23.52 -10.09
N TRP A 1042 -19.21 -24.43 -9.25
CA TRP A 1042 -20.58 -24.96 -9.33
C TRP A 1042 -21.40 -24.52 -8.13
N PHE A 1043 -22.57 -23.94 -8.39
CA PHE A 1043 -23.56 -23.59 -7.38
C PHE A 1043 -24.92 -24.18 -7.76
N LEU A 1044 -25.57 -24.83 -6.80
CA LEU A 1044 -26.94 -25.33 -6.90
C LEU A 1044 -27.70 -24.86 -5.67
N TRP A 1045 -28.89 -24.29 -5.88
CA TRP A 1045 -29.88 -24.05 -4.84
C TRP A 1045 -31.24 -24.55 -5.33
N ALA A 1046 -31.86 -25.44 -4.57
CA ALA A 1046 -33.20 -25.94 -4.84
C ALA A 1046 -34.06 -25.78 -3.59
N GLU A 1047 -35.33 -25.41 -3.75
CA GLU A 1047 -36.29 -25.28 -2.66
C GLU A 1047 -37.68 -25.74 -3.09
N GLY A 1048 -38.35 -26.50 -2.21
CA GLY A 1048 -39.78 -26.79 -2.28
C GLY A 1048 -40.48 -26.24 -1.03
N GLU A 1049 -41.63 -25.60 -1.21
CA GLU A 1049 -42.46 -25.01 -0.15
C GLU A 1049 -43.92 -25.48 -0.30
N ILE A 1050 -44.52 -25.90 0.81
CA ILE A 1050 -45.94 -26.26 0.87
C ILE A 1050 -46.61 -25.43 1.97
N ALA A 1051 -47.61 -24.63 1.60
CA ALA A 1051 -48.48 -23.87 2.49
C ALA A 1051 -49.94 -24.28 2.28
N GLY A 1052 -50.77 -24.28 3.32
CA GLY A 1052 -52.20 -24.60 3.19
C GLY A 1052 -52.93 -24.81 4.52
N GLU A 1053 -54.24 -25.08 4.44
CA GLU A 1053 -55.13 -25.27 5.60
C GLU A 1053 -54.63 -26.33 6.58
N ARG A 1054 -53.92 -27.36 6.09
CA ARG A 1054 -53.32 -28.42 6.92
C ARG A 1054 -52.37 -27.89 8.00
N PHE A 1055 -51.82 -26.69 7.80
CA PHE A 1055 -50.98 -26.00 8.77
C PHE A 1055 -51.73 -24.88 9.51
N GLY A 1056 -52.96 -24.54 9.10
CA GLY A 1056 -53.78 -23.49 9.71
C GLY A 1056 -53.26 -22.08 9.45
N GLY A 1057 -52.78 -21.82 8.23
CA GLY A 1057 -52.44 -20.50 7.69
C GLY A 1057 -53.44 -20.06 6.63
N ASP A 1058 -53.37 -18.80 6.22
CA ASP A 1058 -54.35 -18.13 5.35
C ASP A 1058 -54.07 -18.35 3.85
N PHE A 1059 -52.92 -18.94 3.51
CA PHE A 1059 -52.47 -19.16 2.13
C PHE A 1059 -52.37 -20.64 1.79
N GLU A 1060 -52.75 -21.01 0.56
CA GLU A 1060 -52.65 -22.37 0.03
C GLU A 1060 -51.90 -22.41 -1.31
N PHE A 1061 -50.71 -23.02 -1.31
CA PHE A 1061 -49.91 -23.23 -2.51
C PHE A 1061 -48.86 -24.33 -2.30
N ARG A 1062 -48.37 -24.90 -3.41
CA ARG A 1062 -47.15 -25.70 -3.46
C ARG A 1062 -46.22 -25.09 -4.47
N ARG A 1063 -44.97 -24.88 -4.11
CA ARG A 1063 -43.99 -24.20 -4.97
C ARG A 1063 -42.68 -24.97 -4.97
N ALA A 1064 -42.02 -25.04 -6.11
CA ALA A 1064 -40.69 -25.61 -6.27
C ALA A 1064 -39.84 -24.70 -7.16
N GLU A 1065 -38.56 -24.57 -6.81
CA GLU A 1065 -37.62 -23.70 -7.49
C GLU A 1065 -36.22 -24.32 -7.49
N VAL A 1066 -35.47 -24.11 -8.58
CA VAL A 1066 -34.09 -24.56 -8.76
C VAL A 1066 -33.30 -23.45 -9.44
N ASP A 1067 -32.12 -23.11 -8.91
CA ASP A 1067 -31.14 -22.16 -9.45
C ASP A 1067 -29.78 -22.87 -9.55
N VAL A 1068 -29.28 -23.04 -10.76
CA VAL A 1068 -27.97 -23.64 -11.06
C VAL A 1068 -27.10 -22.57 -11.66
N ARG A 1069 -25.87 -22.41 -11.14
CA ARG A 1069 -24.87 -21.51 -11.69
C ARG A 1069 -23.56 -22.26 -11.89
N HIS A 1070 -22.90 -21.98 -12.99
CA HIS A 1070 -21.60 -22.53 -13.29
C HIS A 1070 -20.65 -21.45 -13.81
N THR A 1071 -19.45 -21.36 -13.23
CA THR A 1071 -18.37 -20.50 -13.70
C THR A 1071 -17.26 -21.39 -14.28
N LEU A 1072 -16.98 -21.20 -15.56
CA LEU A 1072 -15.91 -21.86 -16.32
C LEU A 1072 -14.77 -20.87 -16.48
N ARG A 1073 -13.59 -21.17 -15.92
CA ARG A 1073 -12.37 -20.40 -16.21
C ARG A 1073 -11.78 -20.91 -17.53
N LEU A 1074 -11.66 -20.03 -18.52
CA LEU A 1074 -11.18 -20.39 -19.87
C LEU A 1074 -9.71 -19.98 -20.07
N ALA A 1075 -9.30 -18.86 -19.45
CA ALA A 1075 -7.91 -18.38 -19.38
C ALA A 1075 -7.74 -17.56 -18.08
N PRO A 1076 -6.52 -17.13 -17.69
CA PRO A 1076 -6.30 -16.33 -16.46
C PRO A 1076 -7.17 -15.07 -16.37
N ASP A 1077 -7.46 -14.42 -17.50
CA ASP A 1077 -8.24 -13.18 -17.66
C ASP A 1077 -9.61 -13.40 -18.32
N GLN A 1078 -10.04 -14.66 -18.50
CA GLN A 1078 -11.28 -15.00 -19.21
C GLN A 1078 -12.11 -16.05 -18.47
N GLY A 1079 -13.42 -15.80 -18.37
CA GLY A 1079 -14.35 -16.73 -17.75
C GLY A 1079 -15.75 -16.70 -18.38
N LEU A 1080 -16.45 -17.83 -18.35
CA LEU A 1080 -17.84 -17.96 -18.79
C LEU A 1080 -18.71 -18.32 -17.59
N ARG A 1081 -19.68 -17.48 -17.26
CA ARG A 1081 -20.68 -17.72 -16.23
C ARG A 1081 -22.01 -18.08 -16.87
N VAL A 1082 -22.56 -19.23 -16.50
CA VAL A 1082 -23.87 -19.71 -16.95
C VAL A 1082 -24.79 -19.83 -15.76
N ARG A 1083 -26.04 -19.39 -15.90
CA ARG A 1083 -27.10 -19.55 -14.90
C ARG A 1083 -28.35 -20.11 -15.54
N VAL A 1084 -28.99 -21.06 -14.87
CA VAL A 1084 -30.32 -21.57 -15.22
C VAL A 1084 -31.19 -21.56 -13.97
N ARG A 1085 -32.36 -20.93 -14.05
CA ARG A 1085 -33.33 -20.89 -12.96
C ARG A 1085 -34.70 -21.34 -13.45
N VAL A 1086 -35.33 -22.26 -12.72
CA VAL A 1086 -36.64 -22.82 -13.06
C VAL A 1086 -37.52 -22.81 -11.83
N GLY A 1087 -38.79 -22.45 -12.02
CA GLY A 1087 -39.77 -22.37 -10.93
C GLY A 1087 -41.15 -22.83 -11.38
N THR A 1088 -41.88 -23.47 -10.48
CA THR A 1088 -43.27 -23.88 -10.70
C THR A 1088 -44.05 -23.80 -9.40
N SER A 1089 -45.35 -23.51 -9.49
CA SER A 1089 -46.26 -23.54 -8.35
C SER A 1089 -47.64 -24.06 -8.75
N GLU A 1090 -48.22 -24.91 -7.90
CA GLU A 1090 -49.63 -25.33 -7.92
C GLU A 1090 -50.42 -24.46 -6.93
N GLY A 1091 -51.64 -24.07 -7.32
CA GLY A 1091 -52.49 -23.14 -6.56
C GLY A 1091 -52.25 -21.68 -6.94
N THR A 1092 -52.78 -20.75 -6.13
CA THR A 1092 -52.64 -19.30 -6.36
C THR A 1092 -51.66 -18.76 -5.33
N PRO A 1093 -50.33 -18.83 -5.58
CA PRO A 1093 -49.36 -18.28 -4.65
C PRO A 1093 -49.62 -16.78 -4.48
N PRO A 1094 -49.50 -16.24 -3.25
CA PRO A 1094 -49.64 -14.81 -3.02
C PRO A 1094 -48.59 -14.03 -3.83
N GLY A 1095 -48.86 -12.76 -4.14
CA GLY A 1095 -48.04 -11.92 -5.02
C GLY A 1095 -46.55 -11.95 -4.68
N GLN A 1096 -46.21 -11.90 -3.39
CA GLN A 1096 -44.83 -11.98 -2.89
C GLN A 1096 -44.12 -13.34 -3.11
N LYS A 1097 -44.84 -14.36 -3.58
CA LYS A 1097 -44.34 -15.71 -3.90
C LYS A 1097 -44.45 -16.07 -5.39
N GLN A 1098 -44.98 -15.17 -6.22
CA GLN A 1098 -45.05 -15.35 -7.67
C GLN A 1098 -43.67 -15.21 -8.31
N PHE A 1099 -43.48 -15.82 -9.47
CA PHE A 1099 -42.24 -15.69 -10.23
C PHE A 1099 -42.31 -14.47 -11.12
N THR A 1100 -41.18 -13.76 -11.25
CA THR A 1100 -41.12 -12.52 -12.04
C THR A 1100 -39.83 -12.41 -12.83
N LEU A 1101 -39.91 -11.97 -14.09
CA LEU A 1101 -38.76 -11.68 -14.96
C LEU A 1101 -38.77 -10.23 -15.46
N GLY A 1102 -37.61 -9.77 -15.91
CA GLY A 1102 -37.37 -8.38 -16.33
C GLY A 1102 -36.59 -7.58 -15.28
N GLY A 1103 -35.77 -6.65 -15.77
CA GLY A 1103 -34.84 -5.84 -14.96
C GLY A 1103 -33.48 -6.49 -14.72
N ILE A 1104 -32.67 -5.82 -13.88
CA ILE A 1104 -31.30 -6.22 -13.51
C ILE A 1104 -31.31 -7.62 -12.87
N GLY A 1105 -30.29 -8.43 -13.16
CA GLY A 1105 -30.13 -9.78 -12.60
C GLY A 1105 -31.04 -10.87 -13.18
N ALA A 1106 -32.01 -10.50 -14.04
CA ALA A 1106 -32.89 -11.42 -14.74
C ALA A 1106 -32.77 -11.24 -16.26
N LEU A 1107 -33.55 -10.30 -16.83
CA LEU A 1107 -33.52 -9.97 -18.26
C LEU A 1107 -33.32 -8.45 -18.43
N PRO A 1108 -32.07 -7.96 -18.33
CA PRO A 1108 -31.73 -6.56 -18.60
C PRO A 1108 -32.29 -6.05 -19.94
N GLY A 1109 -32.76 -4.80 -19.98
CA GLY A 1109 -33.38 -4.19 -21.17
C GLY A 1109 -34.91 -4.28 -21.20
N TYR A 1110 -35.51 -5.21 -20.44
CA TYR A 1110 -36.94 -5.20 -20.11
C TYR A 1110 -37.21 -4.44 -18.81
N GLY A 1111 -38.45 -4.00 -18.61
CA GLY A 1111 -38.90 -3.34 -17.39
C GLY A 1111 -38.73 -4.23 -16.16
N TYR A 1112 -38.57 -3.61 -14.98
CA TYR A 1112 -38.44 -4.33 -13.73
C TYR A 1112 -39.71 -5.12 -13.41
N LYS A 1113 -39.59 -6.45 -13.24
CA LYS A 1113 -40.73 -7.36 -13.04
C LYS A 1113 -41.84 -7.21 -14.10
N GLU A 1114 -41.47 -6.89 -15.34
CA GLU A 1114 -42.44 -6.72 -16.44
C GLU A 1114 -43.29 -7.97 -16.69
N PHE A 1115 -42.78 -9.17 -16.37
CA PHE A 1115 -43.47 -10.44 -16.59
C PHE A 1115 -43.69 -11.17 -15.27
N GLU A 1116 -44.91 -11.66 -15.04
CA GLU A 1116 -45.35 -12.31 -13.79
C GLU A 1116 -46.14 -13.60 -14.07
N GLY A 1117 -46.14 -14.53 -13.11
CA GLY A 1117 -46.87 -15.80 -13.20
C GLY A 1117 -46.43 -16.84 -12.16
N ASN A 1118 -47.02 -18.03 -12.23
CA ASN A 1118 -46.77 -19.12 -11.26
C ASN A 1118 -45.79 -20.19 -11.80
N ARG A 1119 -45.27 -20.02 -13.02
CA ARG A 1119 -44.23 -20.86 -13.63
C ARG A 1119 -43.17 -19.99 -14.32
N MET A 1120 -41.91 -20.40 -14.26
CA MET A 1120 -40.78 -19.62 -14.78
C MET A 1120 -39.64 -20.51 -15.29
N VAL A 1121 -39.00 -20.06 -16.37
CA VAL A 1121 -37.68 -20.53 -16.82
C VAL A 1121 -36.82 -19.31 -17.17
N LEU A 1122 -35.57 -19.31 -16.75
CA LEU A 1122 -34.56 -18.29 -17.07
C LEU A 1122 -33.23 -18.99 -17.36
N ALA A 1123 -32.53 -18.52 -18.39
CA ALA A 1123 -31.15 -18.88 -18.68
C ALA A 1123 -30.34 -17.64 -19.03
N ASN A 1124 -29.14 -17.52 -18.45
CA ASN A 1124 -28.20 -16.43 -18.72
C ASN A 1124 -26.81 -17.01 -19.01
N ALA A 1125 -26.09 -16.37 -19.92
CA ALA A 1125 -24.69 -16.61 -20.18
C ALA A 1125 -23.94 -15.28 -20.20
N GLU A 1126 -22.86 -15.17 -19.44
CA GLU A 1126 -22.01 -13.99 -19.33
C GLU A 1126 -20.57 -14.41 -19.60
N TYR A 1127 -19.92 -13.78 -20.58
CA TYR A 1127 -18.52 -14.02 -20.89
C TYR A 1127 -17.70 -12.83 -20.37
N ARG A 1128 -16.78 -13.04 -19.45
CA ARG A 1128 -15.92 -12.00 -18.87
C ARG A 1128 -14.57 -12.02 -19.57
N PHE A 1129 -14.13 -10.83 -20.01
CA PHE A 1129 -12.83 -10.58 -20.64
C PHE A 1129 -12.18 -9.35 -19.98
N GLY A 1130 -11.01 -9.55 -19.33
CA GLY A 1130 -10.23 -8.48 -18.69
C GLY A 1130 -9.50 -8.93 -17.41
N GLY A 1131 -8.40 -8.25 -17.08
CA GLY A 1131 -7.54 -8.54 -15.93
C GLY A 1131 -7.92 -7.79 -14.64
N ASP A 1132 -6.94 -7.60 -13.76
CA ASP A 1132 -7.14 -6.99 -12.44
C ASP A 1132 -7.66 -5.55 -12.55
N GLY A 1133 -8.69 -5.25 -11.75
CA GLY A 1133 -9.31 -3.92 -11.67
C GLY A 1133 -10.42 -3.59 -12.68
N ALA A 1134 -10.50 -4.20 -13.88
CA ALA A 1134 -11.60 -3.94 -14.82
C ALA A 1134 -11.83 -5.05 -15.88
N ALA A 1135 -13.09 -5.33 -16.21
CA ALA A 1135 -13.46 -6.29 -17.24
C ALA A 1135 -14.67 -5.86 -18.09
N ILE A 1136 -14.70 -6.31 -19.34
CA ILE A 1136 -15.85 -6.20 -20.23
C ILE A 1136 -16.58 -7.54 -20.23
N VAL A 1137 -17.90 -7.50 -20.07
CA VAL A 1137 -18.74 -8.69 -19.93
C VAL A 1137 -19.87 -8.68 -20.94
N PRO A 1138 -19.69 -9.20 -22.17
CA PRO A 1138 -20.79 -9.53 -23.05
C PRO A 1138 -21.72 -10.56 -22.38
N PHE A 1139 -23.03 -10.36 -22.50
CA PHE A 1139 -24.01 -11.27 -21.93
C PHE A 1139 -25.22 -11.48 -22.84
N TRP A 1140 -25.84 -12.63 -22.66
CA TRP A 1140 -27.08 -13.03 -23.30
C TRP A 1140 -28.00 -13.66 -22.25
N GLY A 1141 -29.30 -13.41 -22.39
CA GLY A 1141 -30.31 -13.98 -21.53
C GLY A 1141 -31.57 -14.33 -22.29
N VAL A 1142 -32.24 -15.37 -21.82
CA VAL A 1142 -33.54 -15.81 -22.32
C VAL A 1142 -34.40 -16.30 -21.17
N GLY A 1143 -35.68 -15.97 -21.16
CA GLY A 1143 -36.57 -16.44 -20.12
C GLY A 1143 -38.04 -16.26 -20.45
N ARG A 1144 -38.88 -16.92 -19.67
CA ARG A 1144 -40.33 -16.84 -19.75
C ARG A 1144 -40.95 -17.03 -18.38
N VAL A 1145 -42.00 -16.28 -18.11
CA VAL A 1145 -42.94 -16.49 -17.01
C VAL A 1145 -44.32 -16.70 -17.61
N TRP A 1146 -45.14 -17.58 -17.02
CA TRP A 1146 -46.50 -17.85 -17.48
C TRP A 1146 -47.38 -18.38 -16.34
N TRP A 1147 -48.68 -18.38 -16.58
CA TRP A 1147 -49.68 -18.98 -15.69
C TRP A 1147 -49.96 -20.43 -16.04
N GLU A 1148 -50.28 -21.24 -15.04
CA GLU A 1148 -50.73 -22.61 -15.22
C GLU A 1148 -51.93 -22.70 -16.17
N GLY A 1149 -51.84 -23.60 -17.15
CA GLY A 1149 -52.82 -23.73 -18.23
C GLY A 1149 -52.43 -23.03 -19.53
N GLU A 1150 -51.40 -22.18 -19.54
CA GLU A 1150 -50.85 -21.61 -20.78
C GLU A 1150 -49.82 -22.53 -21.47
N ASP A 1151 -49.85 -22.60 -22.80
CA ASP A 1151 -48.91 -23.40 -23.59
C ASP A 1151 -47.47 -22.87 -23.53
N LEU A 1152 -46.50 -23.76 -23.32
CA LEU A 1152 -45.07 -23.46 -23.38
C LEU A 1152 -44.56 -23.34 -24.83
N ALA A 1153 -45.11 -22.40 -25.61
CA ALA A 1153 -44.59 -22.02 -26.92
C ALA A 1153 -43.23 -21.28 -26.84
N PHE A 1154 -42.25 -21.69 -27.65
CA PHE A 1154 -40.94 -21.05 -27.76
C PHE A 1154 -41.00 -19.58 -28.22
N GLU A 1155 -41.98 -19.23 -29.04
CA GLU A 1155 -42.19 -17.87 -29.57
C GLU A 1155 -42.52 -16.84 -28.48
N LYS A 1156 -42.99 -17.29 -27.31
CA LYS A 1156 -43.32 -16.42 -26.18
C LYS A 1156 -42.14 -16.15 -25.24
N PHE A 1157 -40.97 -16.75 -25.49
CA PHE A 1157 -39.76 -16.46 -24.71
C PHE A 1157 -39.26 -15.05 -24.98
N LYS A 1158 -38.75 -14.40 -23.94
CA LYS A 1158 -38.14 -13.08 -24.01
C LYS A 1158 -36.64 -13.24 -23.94
N SER A 1159 -35.94 -12.62 -24.87
CA SER A 1159 -34.48 -12.65 -24.93
C SER A 1159 -33.89 -11.25 -24.93
N ASN A 1160 -32.64 -11.15 -24.48
CA ASN A 1160 -31.84 -9.94 -24.52
C ASN A 1160 -30.38 -10.27 -24.88
N VAL A 1161 -29.67 -9.26 -25.36
CA VAL A 1161 -28.22 -9.28 -25.54
C VAL A 1161 -27.65 -7.96 -25.07
N GLY A 1162 -26.46 -7.98 -24.50
CA GLY A 1162 -25.84 -6.77 -23.98
C GLY A 1162 -24.36 -6.92 -23.67
N ALA A 1163 -23.80 -5.85 -23.13
CA ALA A 1163 -22.46 -5.83 -22.58
C ALA A 1163 -22.46 -5.05 -21.27
N ALA A 1164 -21.58 -5.44 -20.35
CA ALA A 1164 -21.35 -4.71 -19.12
C ALA A 1164 -19.87 -4.33 -18.96
N LEU A 1165 -19.62 -3.25 -18.24
CA LEU A 1165 -18.32 -2.92 -17.69
C LEU A 1165 -18.36 -3.25 -16.20
N GLU A 1166 -17.45 -4.12 -15.75
CA GLU A 1166 -17.23 -4.44 -14.35
C GLU A 1166 -15.92 -3.81 -13.87
N LEU A 1167 -15.94 -3.16 -12.71
CA LEU A 1167 -14.75 -2.63 -12.03
C LEU A 1167 -14.52 -3.45 -10.75
N GLY A 1168 -13.30 -3.94 -10.57
CA GLY A 1168 -12.92 -4.86 -9.49
C GLY A 1168 -12.48 -6.24 -9.98
N ASP A 1169 -11.90 -7.00 -9.07
CA ASP A 1169 -11.23 -8.27 -9.38
C ASP A 1169 -12.24 -9.39 -9.67
N PRO A 1170 -11.83 -10.49 -10.34
CA PRO A 1170 -12.71 -11.60 -10.65
C PRO A 1170 -13.30 -12.24 -9.38
N GLY A 1171 -14.59 -11.99 -9.11
CA GLY A 1171 -15.29 -12.50 -7.93
C GLY A 1171 -15.59 -11.45 -6.85
N ASP A 1172 -15.00 -10.25 -6.97
CA ASP A 1172 -15.20 -9.10 -6.06
C ASP A 1172 -15.41 -7.80 -6.86
N SER A 1173 -16.36 -7.86 -7.81
CA SER A 1173 -16.71 -6.70 -8.65
C SER A 1173 -17.45 -5.65 -7.81
N ARG A 1174 -16.84 -4.48 -7.61
CA ARG A 1174 -17.38 -3.39 -6.77
C ARG A 1174 -18.40 -2.50 -7.49
N LEU A 1175 -18.40 -2.50 -8.83
CA LEU A 1175 -19.38 -1.79 -9.65
C LEU A 1175 -19.57 -2.46 -11.00
N ARG A 1176 -20.84 -2.65 -11.41
CA ARG A 1176 -21.22 -3.14 -12.74
C ARG A 1176 -22.17 -2.18 -13.42
N VAL A 1177 -21.85 -1.77 -14.64
CA VAL A 1177 -22.74 -0.99 -15.50
C VAL A 1177 -23.06 -1.82 -16.73
N SER A 1178 -24.35 -2.04 -17.02
CA SER A 1178 -24.79 -2.90 -18.13
C SER A 1178 -25.67 -2.15 -19.12
N TRP A 1179 -25.48 -2.46 -20.40
CA TRP A 1179 -26.32 -1.99 -21.51
C TRP A 1179 -26.88 -3.22 -22.22
N ALA A 1180 -28.20 -3.29 -22.37
CA ALA A 1180 -28.88 -4.44 -22.95
C ALA A 1180 -29.98 -4.02 -23.92
N ILE A 1181 -30.17 -4.84 -24.95
CA ILE A 1181 -31.20 -4.67 -25.98
C ILE A 1181 -32.12 -5.90 -25.95
N PRO A 1182 -33.45 -5.71 -25.81
CA PRO A 1182 -34.45 -6.75 -26.03
C PRO A 1182 -34.42 -7.25 -27.48
N THR A 1183 -34.31 -8.56 -27.70
CA THR A 1183 -34.14 -9.14 -29.04
C THR A 1183 -35.41 -9.82 -29.60
N GLY A 1184 -36.55 -9.72 -28.89
CA GLY A 1184 -37.83 -10.34 -29.28
C GLY A 1184 -39.03 -9.38 -29.18
N LYS A 1185 -39.06 -8.34 -30.02
CA LYS A 1185 -40.27 -7.56 -30.30
C LYS A 1185 -40.99 -8.10 -31.52
#